data_AF-A0A9D6ZSC8-F1
#
_entry.id   AF-A0A9D6ZSC8-F1
#
_cell.length_a   1.000
_cell.length_b   1.000
_cell.length_c   1.000
_cell.angle_alpha   90.00
_cell.angle_beta   90.00
_cell.angle_gamma   90.00
#
_symmetry.space_group_name_H-M   'P 1'
#
loop_
_entity.id
_entity.type
_entity.pdbx_description
1 polymer ?
#
loop_
_entity_poly.entity_id
_entity_poly.type
_entity_poly.pdbx_seq_one_letter_code
_entity_poly.pdbx_strand_id
1 'polypeptide(L)'
;MHKKTLVIIVALIAITALALIASCSPAAAPAGQPGAAGAPGSAGPAGPAGPAGPAGPAGKPAPVQIGPGMKAEITKVEIPADNKPVVTFKVTDGQGNLLKSAQLDANSVRVAISKVVTDKDSGLTRYEDYVTRVVSGTTYAWYTQTLPAALKTATLQETNDRGGKLVDTDTGFTYTFTGTIPSNYDKTATTVVGLQVTRNTSTEWANATFAFVPAGGTPNVREVVKTEACNQCHDPLRLHGSRVEVAYCVLCHTEKSFDTASGNTIDMKVMTHKIHRGANLQNVKAGKPYFIANSNADFSKAAFPQDIRNCTTCHMAGAKNADNWKTAPSRAACGSCHDDIDWATGKSTTGGKGHIAGAQTNDNKCKECHPADSGKEFDASVVGAHVIPNDSKQLRGVKFAIVGVTDTKPGQKPTVTFNIKDKDGKTVDPKDFNSLSLILAGPTTDYAKYWSESLVISATISTRAKDAGSGNYSYTFTNAIPEDAKGSFAVAMQGYINTTLKKADGSPVLGADGKTALVVRDVGYNPVFYFGVTDARAVARRSTVELADCNKCHHDLGRPSGISIHGGSRMNPEYCVFCHNPNMTDEAVRPANQGTPVSIEFDYMIHRIHKGEEGAAPFIVYGNQSSLHDYSAVVYPGNLAKCEKCHVAGASLLPLKKVLPLTVMQKGAVVSVTQPVTAVCVGCHDSAAAKGHITLNTAGTTETCVVCHAEGREGAVSKHGK
;
A
#
# COMPACT_ATOMS: atom_id res chain seq x y z
N MET A 1 -29.60 -7.94 22.81
CA MET A 1 -30.06 -8.90 23.84
C MET A 1 -28.91 -9.11 24.83
N HIS A 2 -28.84 -8.31 25.90
CA HIS A 2 -29.30 -8.63 27.26
C HIS A 2 -28.61 -9.83 27.95
N LYS A 3 -27.80 -9.49 28.96
CA LYS A 3 -27.56 -10.14 30.26
C LYS A 3 -26.77 -11.46 30.35
N LYS A 4 -25.72 -11.44 31.19
CA LYS A 4 -25.53 -12.11 32.53
C LYS A 4 -24.01 -12.43 32.70
N THR A 5 -23.23 -11.95 33.71
CA THR A 5 -23.32 -12.06 35.19
C THR A 5 -23.18 -13.55 35.60
N LEU A 6 -22.32 -14.09 36.48
CA LEU A 6 -21.38 -13.69 37.56
C LEU A 6 -20.83 -15.03 38.16
N VAL A 7 -20.10 -14.99 39.31
CA VAL A 7 -19.99 -16.00 40.42
C VAL A 7 -18.64 -16.78 40.43
N ILE A 8 -17.77 -16.91 41.48
CA ILE A 8 -17.74 -16.72 42.96
C ILE A 8 -16.24 -16.72 43.42
N ILE A 9 -15.70 -15.80 44.25
CA ILE A 9 -15.54 -15.77 45.74
C ILE A 9 -14.82 -16.98 46.40
N VAL A 10 -13.72 -16.77 47.15
CA VAL A 10 -13.53 -17.09 48.60
C VAL A 10 -12.24 -16.40 49.10
N ALA A 11 -12.30 -15.86 50.32
CA ALA A 11 -11.31 -15.02 50.98
C ALA A 11 -10.74 -15.67 52.26
N LEU A 12 -9.51 -15.24 52.62
CA LEU A 12 -8.86 -15.11 53.95
C LEU A 12 -8.65 -16.34 54.89
N ILE A 13 -7.48 -16.42 55.56
CA ILE A 13 -7.22 -16.03 56.99
C ILE A 13 -5.78 -16.45 57.47
N ALA A 14 -5.12 -15.51 58.18
CA ALA A 14 -4.07 -15.54 59.26
C ALA A 14 -2.86 -16.52 59.23
N ILE A 15 -1.58 -16.17 59.44
CA ILE A 15 -0.79 -15.37 60.44
C ILE A 15 -0.29 -16.16 61.69
N THR A 16 1.07 -16.26 61.76
CA THR A 16 2.05 -16.42 62.88
C THR A 16 2.17 -17.72 63.71
N ALA A 17 3.39 -18.29 63.83
CA ALA A 17 4.41 -17.98 64.87
C ALA A 17 5.60 -19.01 65.00
N LEU A 18 6.81 -18.47 65.26
CA LEU A 18 7.94 -18.90 66.13
C LEU A 18 8.90 -20.12 65.88
N ALA A 19 10.21 -19.76 65.82
CA ALA A 19 11.37 -20.15 66.67
C ALA A 19 12.34 -21.36 66.37
N LEU A 20 13.63 -20.98 66.23
CA LEU A 20 14.96 -21.54 66.61
C LEU A 20 15.23 -23.07 66.69
N ILE A 21 16.43 -23.54 66.22
CA ILE A 21 17.58 -24.17 66.96
C ILE A 21 18.88 -24.13 66.08
N ALA A 22 20.06 -24.20 66.71
CA ALA A 22 21.41 -23.80 66.29
C ALA A 22 22.44 -24.92 65.93
N SER A 23 23.69 -24.48 65.67
CA SER A 23 25.03 -25.17 65.73
C SER A 23 25.58 -25.77 64.41
N CYS A 24 26.87 -25.77 64.04
CA CYS A 24 28.16 -25.43 64.67
C CYS A 24 29.28 -25.25 63.58
N SER A 25 30.34 -24.45 63.84
CA SER A 25 31.53 -24.15 62.98
C SER A 25 32.75 -25.09 63.23
N PRO A 26 33.95 -24.97 62.58
CA PRO A 26 34.97 -23.92 62.88
C PRO A 26 35.90 -23.41 61.72
N ALA A 27 36.30 -22.13 61.74
CA ALA A 27 37.66 -21.52 61.95
C ALA A 27 38.65 -21.51 60.74
N ALA A 28 39.24 -20.38 60.33
CA ALA A 28 40.29 -19.62 61.05
C ALA A 28 40.27 -18.08 60.83
N ALA A 29 40.96 -17.35 61.73
CA ALA A 29 40.95 -15.91 62.02
C ALA A 29 42.35 -15.26 61.76
N PRO A 30 42.71 -14.04 62.25
CA PRO A 30 42.15 -12.69 62.02
C PRO A 30 43.24 -11.61 61.74
N ALA A 31 42.83 -10.36 61.50
CA ALA A 31 43.64 -9.16 61.81
C ALA A 31 42.81 -8.21 62.71
N GLY A 32 43.41 -7.74 63.81
CA GLY A 32 42.75 -7.10 64.95
C GLY A 32 42.34 -5.63 64.77
N GLN A 33 41.42 -5.19 65.63
CA GLN A 33 40.92 -3.81 65.72
C GLN A 33 41.78 -2.93 66.64
N PRO A 34 41.93 -1.61 66.35
CA PRO A 34 42.31 -0.60 67.33
C PRO A 34 41.18 -0.28 68.31
N GLY A 35 41.55 0.00 69.57
CA GLY A 35 40.65 0.26 70.69
C GLY A 35 39.88 1.59 70.64
N ALA A 36 38.85 1.69 71.51
CA ALA A 36 37.88 2.77 71.55
C ALA A 36 38.46 4.13 71.99
N ALA A 37 38.09 5.20 71.29
CA ALA A 37 38.31 6.58 71.70
C ALA A 37 37.21 7.03 72.68
N GLY A 38 37.59 7.78 73.72
CA GLY A 38 36.69 8.28 74.77
C GLY A 38 35.64 9.28 74.25
N ALA A 39 34.50 9.34 74.95
CA ALA A 39 33.36 10.18 74.58
C ALA A 39 33.69 11.69 74.63
N PRO A 40 33.45 12.46 73.54
CA PRO A 40 33.56 13.91 73.54
C PRO A 40 32.44 14.57 74.36
N GLY A 41 32.76 15.66 75.07
CA GLY A 41 31.81 16.45 75.85
C GLY A 41 30.71 17.10 75.01
N SER A 42 29.54 17.33 75.63
CA SER A 42 28.36 17.88 74.98
C SER A 42 28.59 19.30 74.43
N ALA A 43 28.25 19.51 73.15
CA ALA A 43 28.30 20.81 72.49
C ALA A 43 27.24 21.79 73.04
N GLY A 44 27.64 23.06 73.21
CA GLY A 44 26.73 24.13 73.63
C GLY A 44 25.66 24.47 72.58
N PRO A 45 24.54 25.10 72.98
CA PRO A 45 23.41 25.38 72.08
C PRO A 45 23.80 26.35 70.95
N ALA A 46 23.30 26.06 69.75
CA ALA A 46 23.51 26.87 68.55
C ALA A 46 22.83 28.25 68.68
N GLY A 47 23.55 29.30 68.28
CA GLY A 47 22.99 30.65 68.20
C GLY A 47 21.87 30.77 67.14
N PRO A 48 20.96 31.74 67.27
CA PRO A 48 19.83 31.89 66.36
C PRO A 48 20.27 32.22 64.92
N ALA A 49 19.57 31.63 63.95
CA ALA A 49 19.83 31.85 62.53
C ALA A 49 19.55 33.31 62.12
N GLY A 50 20.46 33.90 61.35
CA GLY A 50 20.25 35.22 60.74
C GLY A 50 19.09 35.22 59.73
N PRO A 51 18.47 36.38 59.46
CA PRO A 51 17.35 36.48 58.54
C PRO A 51 17.74 36.09 57.11
N ALA A 52 16.82 35.42 56.41
CA ALA A 52 17.00 34.99 55.03
C ALA A 52 17.17 36.21 54.11
N GLY A 53 18.18 36.17 53.24
CA GLY A 53 18.38 37.19 52.20
C GLY A 53 17.24 37.20 51.18
N PRO A 54 17.02 38.32 50.46
CA PRO A 54 15.98 38.42 49.46
C PRO A 54 16.17 37.38 48.33
N ALA A 55 15.06 36.81 47.86
CA ALA A 55 15.07 35.86 46.75
C ALA A 55 15.63 36.53 45.48
N GLY A 56 16.58 35.88 44.83
CA GLY A 56 17.09 36.32 43.53
C GLY A 56 16.00 36.29 42.45
N PRO A 57 16.16 37.05 41.35
CA PRO A 57 15.21 37.03 40.24
C PRO A 57 15.06 35.63 39.65
N ALA A 58 13.84 35.29 39.22
CA ALA A 58 13.56 34.01 38.57
C ALA A 58 14.51 33.77 37.38
N GLY A 59 15.17 32.62 37.36
CA GLY A 59 16.03 32.23 36.23
C GLY A 59 15.23 32.14 34.93
N LYS A 60 15.85 32.52 33.80
CA LYS A 60 15.22 32.36 32.48
C LYS A 60 14.82 30.89 32.27
N PRO A 61 13.61 30.60 31.74
CA PRO A 61 13.23 29.25 31.37
C PRO A 61 14.27 28.64 30.42
N ALA A 62 14.60 27.37 30.62
CA ALA A 62 15.46 26.63 29.69
C ALA A 62 14.83 26.63 28.28
N PRO A 63 15.63 26.71 27.19
CA PRO A 63 15.10 26.57 25.84
C PRO A 63 14.37 25.24 25.70
N VAL A 64 13.15 25.26 25.17
CA VAL A 64 12.40 24.03 24.85
C VAL A 64 13.18 23.27 23.78
N GLN A 65 13.57 22.03 24.08
CA GLN A 65 14.24 21.17 23.11
C GLN A 65 13.23 20.72 22.06
N ILE A 66 13.43 21.16 20.82
CA ILE A 66 12.58 20.76 19.69
C ILE A 66 12.94 19.33 19.26
N GLY A 67 11.93 18.47 19.26
CA GLY A 67 12.04 17.08 18.83
C GLY A 67 11.92 16.90 17.30
N PRO A 68 11.87 15.64 16.84
CA PRO A 68 11.74 15.33 15.42
C PRO A 68 10.32 15.53 14.91
N GLY A 69 10.22 15.70 13.58
CA GLY A 69 8.95 15.82 12.85
C GLY A 69 8.42 17.25 12.83
N MET A 70 7.47 17.52 11.94
CA MET A 70 6.86 18.84 11.76
C MET A 70 5.37 18.74 11.48
N LYS A 71 4.60 19.69 12.02
CA LYS A 71 3.19 19.93 11.70
C LYS A 71 2.98 21.42 11.48
N ALA A 72 2.10 21.79 10.56
CA ALA A 72 1.75 23.18 10.29
C ALA A 72 0.24 23.38 10.30
N GLU A 73 -0.21 24.55 10.72
CA GLU A 73 -1.61 24.95 10.70
C GLU A 73 -1.69 26.44 10.40
N ILE A 74 -2.48 26.81 9.39
CA ILE A 74 -2.81 28.22 9.11
C ILE A 74 -4.03 28.58 9.96
N THR A 75 -3.94 29.65 10.73
CA THR A 75 -4.98 30.06 11.69
C THR A 75 -5.79 31.26 11.19
N LYS A 76 -5.20 32.12 10.36
CA LYS A 76 -5.85 33.33 9.86
C LYS A 76 -5.24 33.77 8.53
N VAL A 77 -6.08 34.33 7.66
CA VAL A 77 -5.66 35.03 6.44
C VAL A 77 -6.35 36.38 6.38
N GLU A 78 -5.61 37.43 6.07
CA GLU A 78 -6.11 38.79 5.86
C GLU A 78 -5.64 39.31 4.51
N ILE A 79 -6.49 40.06 3.81
CA ILE A 79 -6.16 40.72 2.54
C ILE A 79 -6.31 42.23 2.77
N PRO A 80 -5.22 42.95 3.07
CA PRO A 80 -5.24 44.39 3.30
C PRO A 80 -5.52 45.19 2.02
N ALA A 81 -5.66 46.51 2.15
CA ALA A 81 -6.00 47.42 1.05
C ALA A 81 -4.94 47.47 -0.07
N ASP A 82 -3.70 47.10 0.22
CA ASP A 82 -2.62 46.97 -0.76
C ASP A 82 -2.67 45.63 -1.55
N ASN A 83 -3.67 44.79 -1.26
CA ASN A 83 -3.86 43.45 -1.83
C ASN A 83 -2.66 42.52 -1.67
N LYS A 84 -1.84 42.70 -0.62
CA LYS A 84 -0.79 41.75 -0.24
C LYS A 84 -1.28 40.86 0.90
N PRO A 85 -1.68 39.60 0.65
CA PRO A 85 -2.19 38.74 1.71
C PRO A 85 -1.21 38.58 2.87
N VAL A 86 -1.76 38.53 4.09
CA VAL A 86 -1.05 38.26 5.33
C VAL A 86 -1.59 36.96 5.91
N VAL A 87 -0.71 35.98 6.11
CA VAL A 87 -1.07 34.64 6.59
C VAL A 87 -0.47 34.43 7.96
N THR A 88 -1.33 34.12 8.93
CA THR A 88 -0.92 33.72 10.29
C THR A 88 -0.97 32.21 10.41
N PHE A 89 0.09 31.60 10.91
CA PHE A 89 0.20 30.15 11.02
C PHE A 89 1.10 29.74 12.18
N LYS A 90 0.99 28.48 12.62
CA LYS A 90 1.90 27.87 13.60
C LYS A 90 2.58 26.65 12.99
N VAL A 91 3.80 26.39 13.43
CA VAL A 91 4.57 25.19 13.08
C VAL A 91 5.05 24.54 14.37
N THR A 92 4.81 23.25 14.54
CA THR A 92 5.24 22.51 15.74
C THR A 92 6.06 21.29 15.37
N ASP A 93 6.83 20.76 16.33
CA ASP A 93 7.42 19.43 16.18
C ASP A 93 6.38 18.32 16.36
N GLY A 94 6.84 17.06 16.30
CA GLY A 94 5.98 15.90 16.52
C GLY A 94 5.33 15.85 17.91
N GLN A 95 5.94 16.49 18.91
CA GLN A 95 5.47 16.55 20.31
C GLN A 95 4.58 17.77 20.58
N GLY A 96 4.45 18.69 19.62
CA GLY A 96 3.62 19.89 19.72
C GLY A 96 4.35 21.13 20.22
N ASN A 97 5.69 21.10 20.35
CA ASN A 97 6.47 22.28 20.71
C ASN A 97 6.51 23.24 19.54
N LEU A 98 6.24 24.52 19.79
CA LEU A 98 6.21 25.57 18.77
C LEU A 98 7.62 25.88 18.25
N LEU A 99 7.80 25.84 16.92
CA LEU A 99 9.03 26.25 16.25
C LEU A 99 9.11 27.77 16.10
N LYS A 100 10.34 28.28 16.03
CA LYS A 100 10.70 29.66 15.69
C LYS A 100 11.47 29.71 14.37
N SER A 101 11.57 30.90 13.79
CA SER A 101 12.20 31.09 12.47
C SER A 101 13.62 30.53 12.36
N ALA A 102 14.41 30.63 13.44
CA ALA A 102 15.76 30.09 13.53
C ALA A 102 15.86 28.56 13.40
N GLN A 103 14.75 27.84 13.53
CA GLN A 103 14.67 26.38 13.41
C GLN A 103 14.13 25.95 12.03
N LEU A 104 13.69 26.89 11.20
CA LEU A 104 13.23 26.61 9.84
C LEU A 104 14.40 26.74 8.86
N ASP A 105 14.33 26.04 7.74
CA ASP A 105 15.30 26.27 6.67
C ASP A 105 15.13 27.69 6.13
N ALA A 106 16.25 28.34 5.81
CA ALA A 106 16.24 29.69 5.25
C ALA A 106 15.39 29.75 3.97
N ASN A 107 14.51 30.76 3.88
CA ASN A 107 13.59 30.93 2.75
C ASN A 107 12.80 29.65 2.43
N SER A 108 12.34 28.88 3.43
CA SER A 108 11.55 27.66 3.19
C SER A 108 10.05 27.90 3.01
N VAL A 109 9.52 28.98 3.58
CA VAL A 109 8.08 29.28 3.54
C VAL A 109 7.65 29.58 2.11
N ARG A 110 6.66 28.84 1.62
CA ARG A 110 5.98 29.06 0.34
C ARG A 110 4.49 29.11 0.59
N VAL A 111 3.80 30.07 -0.04
CA VAL A 111 2.36 30.24 0.16
C VAL A 111 1.63 30.39 -1.17
N ALA A 112 0.66 29.52 -1.43
CA ALA A 112 -0.25 29.59 -2.58
C ALA A 112 -1.60 30.19 -2.16
N ILE A 113 -2.32 30.86 -3.08
CA ILE A 113 -3.64 31.43 -2.78
C ILE A 113 -4.55 31.41 -4.00
N SER A 114 -5.60 30.59 -3.94
CA SER A 114 -6.49 30.35 -5.08
C SER A 114 -7.96 30.49 -4.68
N LYS A 115 -8.84 30.77 -5.63
CA LYS A 115 -10.30 30.71 -5.44
C LYS A 115 -10.90 29.46 -6.04
N VAL A 116 -12.00 28.99 -5.47
CA VAL A 116 -12.86 27.98 -6.07
C VAL A 116 -13.81 28.67 -7.04
N VAL A 117 -13.80 28.23 -8.30
CA VAL A 117 -14.72 28.70 -9.35
C VAL A 117 -15.67 27.57 -9.71
N THR A 118 -16.96 27.89 -9.83
CA THR A 118 -17.99 26.99 -10.36
C THR A 118 -18.38 27.44 -11.75
N ASP A 119 -18.24 26.56 -12.72
CA ASP A 119 -18.78 26.78 -14.06
C ASP A 119 -20.31 26.80 -14.01
N LYS A 120 -20.92 27.85 -14.57
CA LYS A 120 -22.37 28.08 -14.43
C LYS A 120 -23.21 27.08 -15.23
N ASP A 121 -22.68 26.58 -16.34
CA ASP A 121 -23.43 25.73 -17.26
C ASP A 121 -23.31 24.26 -16.88
N SER A 122 -22.09 23.81 -16.59
CA SER A 122 -21.80 22.41 -16.23
C SER A 122 -21.88 22.13 -14.73
N GLY A 123 -21.80 23.16 -13.88
CA GLY A 123 -21.69 23.01 -12.42
C GLY A 123 -20.33 22.49 -11.94
N LEU A 124 -19.35 22.31 -12.83
CA LEU A 124 -18.02 21.80 -12.49
C LEU A 124 -17.23 22.81 -11.65
N THR A 125 -16.50 22.32 -10.66
CA THR A 125 -15.66 23.15 -9.77
C THR A 125 -14.18 22.98 -10.04
N ARG A 126 -13.44 24.09 -9.98
CA ARG A 126 -11.99 24.14 -10.18
C ARG A 126 -11.32 25.19 -9.29
N TYR A 127 -10.01 25.08 -9.12
CA TYR A 127 -9.19 26.15 -8.54
C TYR A 127 -8.72 27.09 -9.63
N GLU A 128 -8.73 28.39 -9.32
CA GLU A 128 -8.10 29.44 -10.12
C GLU A 128 -7.20 30.27 -9.20
N ASP A 129 -5.91 30.30 -9.48
CA ASP A 129 -4.90 30.93 -8.63
C ASP A 129 -4.86 32.45 -8.80
N TYR A 130 -4.58 33.18 -7.71
CA TYR A 130 -4.39 34.63 -7.79
C TYR A 130 -2.93 35.01 -8.10
N VAL A 131 -1.97 34.11 -7.85
CA VAL A 131 -0.55 34.35 -8.07
C VAL A 131 -0.05 33.50 -9.23
N THR A 132 0.20 34.13 -10.38
CA THR A 132 0.70 33.42 -11.57
C THR A 132 2.09 33.90 -11.95
N ARG A 133 2.78 33.08 -12.74
CA ARG A 133 4.04 33.46 -13.41
C ARG A 133 3.95 33.17 -14.89
N VAL A 134 4.70 33.93 -15.68
CA VAL A 134 4.91 33.62 -17.09
C VAL A 134 5.92 32.48 -17.19
N VAL A 135 5.57 31.43 -17.92
CA VAL A 135 6.45 30.32 -18.28
C VAL A 135 6.60 30.23 -19.79
N SER A 136 7.80 29.91 -20.24
CA SER A 136 8.12 29.71 -21.66
C SER A 136 8.58 28.27 -21.89
N GLY A 137 8.42 27.79 -23.12
CA GLY A 137 9.00 26.52 -23.54
C GLY A 137 10.52 26.57 -23.48
N THR A 138 11.12 25.54 -22.87
CA THR A 138 12.57 25.31 -22.89
C THR A 138 12.85 23.98 -23.58
N THR A 139 13.98 23.91 -24.29
CA THR A 139 14.50 22.62 -24.75
C THR A 139 14.70 21.69 -23.56
N TYR A 140 14.54 20.39 -23.78
CA TYR A 140 14.69 19.39 -22.73
C TYR A 140 15.44 18.18 -23.23
N ALA A 141 16.12 17.51 -22.30
CA ALA A 141 16.74 16.22 -22.57
C ALA A 141 15.66 15.13 -22.46
N TRP A 142 15.55 14.31 -23.50
CA TRP A 142 14.76 13.09 -23.51
C TRP A 142 15.70 11.92 -23.78
N TYR A 143 15.98 11.13 -22.74
CA TYR A 143 17.05 10.15 -22.75
C TYR A 143 18.38 10.79 -23.19
N THR A 144 18.92 10.42 -24.35
CA THR A 144 20.18 10.96 -24.90
C THR A 144 19.97 12.09 -25.90
N GLN A 145 18.73 12.47 -26.20
CA GLN A 145 18.39 13.47 -27.22
C GLN A 145 17.98 14.79 -26.58
N THR A 146 18.28 15.91 -27.23
CA THR A 146 17.72 17.21 -26.86
C THR A 146 16.56 17.53 -27.80
N LEU A 147 15.37 17.73 -27.25
CA LEU A 147 14.15 18.00 -28.01
C LEU A 147 13.69 19.46 -27.83
N PRO A 148 13.06 20.06 -28.86
CA PRO A 148 12.45 21.37 -28.73
C PRO A 148 11.24 21.33 -27.79
N ALA A 149 10.94 22.48 -27.16
CA ALA A 149 9.75 22.62 -26.34
C ALA A 149 8.47 22.43 -27.17
N ALA A 150 7.49 21.72 -26.62
CA ALA A 150 6.17 21.62 -27.23
C ALA A 150 5.43 22.97 -27.19
N LEU A 151 5.62 23.74 -26.11
CA LEU A 151 5.00 25.06 -25.97
C LEU A 151 5.78 26.13 -26.75
N LYS A 152 5.17 26.67 -27.81
CA LYS A 152 5.79 27.68 -28.70
C LYS A 152 5.65 29.12 -28.21
N THR A 153 4.70 29.39 -27.32
CA THR A 153 4.38 30.73 -26.82
C THR A 153 4.32 30.74 -25.30
N ALA A 154 4.83 31.79 -24.67
CA ALA A 154 4.76 31.93 -23.22
C ALA A 154 3.31 31.91 -22.72
N THR A 155 3.06 31.27 -21.58
CA THR A 155 1.74 31.19 -20.95
C THR A 155 1.83 31.55 -19.47
N LEU A 156 0.70 31.95 -18.88
CA LEU A 156 0.58 32.08 -17.44
C LEU A 156 0.36 30.71 -16.81
N GLN A 157 1.03 30.46 -15.70
CA GLN A 157 0.89 29.25 -14.91
C GLN A 157 0.84 29.61 -13.42
N GLU A 158 0.05 28.86 -12.68
CA GLU A 158 -0.11 28.94 -11.23
C GLU A 158 1.21 28.75 -10.49
N THR A 159 1.37 29.46 -9.37
CA THR A 159 2.58 29.37 -8.57
C THR A 159 2.34 29.77 -7.10
N ASN A 160 3.40 29.74 -6.30
CA ASN A 160 3.35 30.23 -4.93
C ASN A 160 4.17 31.51 -4.78
N ASP A 161 3.77 32.30 -3.80
CA ASP A 161 4.59 33.39 -3.29
C ASP A 161 5.76 32.81 -2.49
N ARG A 162 6.93 33.40 -2.69
CA ARG A 162 8.18 33.04 -2.02
C ARG A 162 8.99 34.30 -1.74
N GLY A 163 9.70 34.32 -0.61
CA GLY A 163 10.53 35.47 -0.21
C GLY A 163 9.75 36.61 0.45
N GLY A 164 8.51 36.35 0.88
CA GLY A 164 7.71 37.28 1.66
C GLY A 164 8.29 37.51 3.06
N LYS A 165 7.75 38.52 3.74
CA LYS A 165 8.22 38.92 5.07
C LYS A 165 7.66 37.98 6.12
N LEU A 166 8.52 37.13 6.70
CA LEU A 166 8.21 36.27 7.83
C LEU A 166 8.54 36.97 9.15
N VAL A 167 7.62 36.93 10.11
CA VAL A 167 7.81 37.50 11.47
C VAL A 167 7.39 36.46 12.51
N ASP A 168 8.25 36.22 13.49
CA ASP A 168 7.93 35.41 14.67
C ASP A 168 6.91 36.12 15.56
N THR A 169 5.94 35.37 16.08
CA THR A 169 4.95 35.82 17.07
C THR A 169 4.92 34.87 18.26
N ASP A 170 4.20 35.22 19.33
CA ASP A 170 4.06 34.35 20.50
C ASP A 170 3.35 33.02 20.17
N THR A 171 2.44 33.04 19.20
CA THR A 171 1.60 31.90 18.82
C THR A 171 2.05 31.20 17.52
N GLY A 172 3.13 31.66 16.88
CA GLY A 172 3.63 31.12 15.62
C GLY A 172 4.26 32.19 14.76
N PHE A 173 3.73 32.40 13.55
CA PHE A 173 4.32 33.25 12.51
C PHE A 173 3.25 34.08 11.79
N THR A 174 3.66 35.24 11.29
CA THR A 174 2.95 35.94 10.21
C THR A 174 3.83 36.01 8.97
N TYR A 175 3.27 35.70 7.80
CA TYR A 175 3.90 35.84 6.50
C TYR A 175 3.14 36.83 5.62
N THR A 176 3.81 37.89 5.19
CA THR A 176 3.26 38.87 4.25
C THR A 176 3.78 38.61 2.85
N PHE A 177 2.88 38.48 1.88
CA PHE A 177 3.22 38.19 0.49
C PHE A 177 4.12 39.25 -0.15
N THR A 178 5.00 38.82 -1.04
CA THR A 178 5.69 39.75 -1.97
C THR A 178 4.77 40.20 -3.09
N GLY A 179 4.00 39.26 -3.65
CA GLY A 179 3.04 39.50 -4.72
C GLY A 179 1.78 40.21 -4.24
N THR A 180 1.11 40.88 -5.17
CA THR A 180 -0.22 41.48 -4.97
C THR A 180 -1.25 40.67 -5.74
N ILE A 181 -2.35 40.30 -5.09
CA ILE A 181 -3.48 39.68 -5.80
C ILE A 181 -4.26 40.76 -6.59
N PRO A 182 -5.01 40.39 -7.65
CA PRO A 182 -5.78 41.37 -8.44
C PRO A 182 -6.75 42.17 -7.58
N SER A 183 -6.82 43.49 -7.76
CA SER A 183 -7.68 44.37 -6.95
C SER A 183 -9.19 44.10 -7.11
N ASN A 184 -9.57 43.49 -8.22
CA ASN A 184 -10.94 43.06 -8.53
C ASN A 184 -11.21 41.58 -8.17
N TYR A 185 -10.44 41.00 -7.24
CA TYR A 185 -10.67 39.63 -6.79
C TYR A 185 -12.10 39.44 -6.25
N ASP A 186 -12.67 38.26 -6.53
CA ASP A 186 -14.00 37.90 -6.04
C ASP A 186 -13.98 37.68 -4.52
N LYS A 187 -14.59 38.62 -3.79
CA LYS A 187 -14.67 38.57 -2.33
C LYS A 187 -15.71 37.58 -1.81
N THR A 188 -16.61 37.10 -2.67
CA THR A 188 -17.70 36.17 -2.30
C THR A 188 -17.34 34.71 -2.59
N ALA A 189 -16.33 34.49 -3.45
CA ALA A 189 -15.81 33.16 -3.70
C ALA A 189 -15.10 32.58 -2.48
N THR A 190 -15.12 31.25 -2.37
CA THR A 190 -14.25 30.55 -1.42
C THR A 190 -12.80 30.68 -1.87
N THR A 191 -11.96 31.27 -1.04
CA THR A 191 -10.51 31.37 -1.21
C THR A 191 -9.82 30.33 -0.34
N VAL A 192 -8.79 29.68 -0.88
CA VAL A 192 -7.98 28.69 -0.19
C VAL A 192 -6.52 29.12 -0.24
N VAL A 193 -5.89 29.17 0.93
CA VAL A 193 -4.45 29.39 1.09
C VAL A 193 -3.78 28.08 1.40
N GLY A 194 -2.64 27.81 0.77
CA GLY A 194 -1.79 26.66 1.04
C GLY A 194 -0.42 27.09 1.53
N LEU A 195 0.14 26.39 2.52
CA LEU A 195 1.45 26.62 3.11
C LEU A 195 2.35 25.40 2.90
N GLN A 196 3.61 25.64 2.57
CA GLN A 196 4.71 24.67 2.61
C GLN A 196 5.87 25.27 3.42
N VAL A 197 6.45 24.46 4.31
CA VAL A 197 7.58 24.86 5.16
C VAL A 197 8.49 23.65 5.44
N THR A 198 9.79 23.88 5.63
CA THR A 198 10.79 22.83 5.87
C THR A 198 11.79 23.19 6.97
N ARG A 199 12.44 22.16 7.51
CA ARG A 199 13.54 22.22 8.48
C ARG A 199 14.57 21.12 8.19
N ASN A 200 15.76 21.27 8.75
CA ASN A 200 16.86 20.29 8.71
C ASN A 200 17.24 19.95 7.26
N THR A 201 17.42 20.97 6.42
CA THR A 201 17.74 20.80 4.99
C THR A 201 16.68 19.96 4.28
N SER A 202 15.40 20.32 4.49
CA SER A 202 14.24 19.65 3.92
C SER A 202 14.07 18.17 4.28
N THR A 203 14.78 17.67 5.29
CA THR A 203 14.52 16.33 5.84
C THR A 203 13.29 16.31 6.74
N GLU A 204 12.85 17.47 7.22
CA GLU A 204 11.55 17.65 7.87
C GLU A 204 10.70 18.65 7.06
N TRP A 205 9.40 18.40 7.00
CA TRP A 205 8.47 19.20 6.21
C TRP A 205 7.08 19.22 6.83
N ALA A 206 6.33 20.28 6.52
CA ALA A 206 4.91 20.34 6.78
C ALA A 206 4.19 21.11 5.67
N ASN A 207 2.95 20.71 5.37
CA ASN A 207 2.03 21.51 4.56
C ASN A 207 0.76 21.78 5.36
N ALA A 208 0.03 22.84 5.00
CA ALA A 208 -1.28 23.14 5.54
C ALA A 208 -2.14 23.83 4.48
N THR A 209 -3.46 23.75 4.63
CA THR A 209 -4.40 24.56 3.85
C THR A 209 -5.44 25.22 4.75
N PHE A 210 -5.96 26.36 4.32
CA PHE A 210 -7.00 27.09 5.04
C PHE A 210 -7.94 27.75 4.05
N ALA A 211 -9.24 27.55 4.24
CA ALA A 211 -10.27 28.08 3.38
C ALA A 211 -11.13 29.13 4.09
N PHE A 212 -11.47 30.20 3.39
CA PHE A 212 -12.29 31.29 3.90
C PHE A 212 -13.05 31.97 2.76
N VAL A 213 -14.01 32.84 3.10
CA VAL A 213 -14.66 33.73 2.15
C VAL A 213 -14.28 35.17 2.54
N PRO A 214 -13.61 35.95 1.66
CA PRO A 214 -13.12 37.28 2.03
C PRO A 214 -14.20 38.25 2.53
N ALA A 215 -15.42 38.17 2.00
CA ALA A 215 -16.58 38.95 2.42
C ALA A 215 -17.31 38.38 3.67
N GLY A 216 -16.80 37.28 4.24
CA GLY A 216 -17.48 36.51 5.27
C GLY A 216 -18.42 35.44 4.70
N GLY A 217 -18.80 34.47 5.55
CA GLY A 217 -19.62 33.32 5.18
C GLY A 217 -18.89 31.99 5.27
N THR A 218 -19.63 30.90 5.01
CA THR A 218 -19.10 29.53 5.12
C THR A 218 -18.36 29.13 3.84
N PRO A 219 -17.06 28.79 3.90
CA PRO A 219 -16.30 28.38 2.71
C PRO A 219 -16.79 27.04 2.16
N ASN A 220 -16.96 26.98 0.84
CA ASN A 220 -17.24 25.75 0.11
C ASN A 220 -15.97 25.14 -0.48
N VAL A 221 -15.17 24.49 0.37
CA VAL A 221 -13.92 23.82 -0.04
C VAL A 221 -14.19 22.72 -1.07
N ARG A 222 -13.30 22.63 -2.06
CA ARG A 222 -13.26 21.54 -3.06
C ARG A 222 -12.26 20.46 -2.61
N GLU A 223 -12.77 19.38 -2.03
CA GLU A 223 -12.00 18.23 -1.56
C GLU A 223 -12.55 16.94 -2.21
N VAL A 224 -11.92 16.50 -3.31
CA VAL A 224 -12.40 15.35 -4.10
C VAL A 224 -11.77 14.03 -3.64
N VAL A 225 -10.51 14.08 -3.17
CA VAL A 225 -9.76 12.95 -2.64
C VAL A 225 -8.97 13.42 -1.42
N LYS A 226 -8.67 12.48 -0.52
CA LYS A 226 -7.86 12.72 0.67
C LYS A 226 -6.43 12.22 0.49
N THR A 227 -5.48 12.82 1.22
CA THR A 227 -4.06 12.39 1.21
C THR A 227 -3.92 10.94 1.66
N GLU A 228 -4.73 10.49 2.63
CA GLU A 228 -4.69 9.12 3.13
C GLU A 228 -5.03 8.08 2.05
N ALA A 229 -5.85 8.44 1.05
CA ALA A 229 -6.17 7.54 -0.07
C ALA A 229 -4.90 7.20 -0.87
N CYS A 230 -4.02 8.19 -1.09
CA CYS A 230 -2.75 7.99 -1.79
C CYS A 230 -1.77 7.18 -0.95
N ASN A 231 -1.72 7.43 0.36
CA ASN A 231 -0.77 6.80 1.28
C ASN A 231 -1.14 5.36 1.66
N GLN A 232 -2.22 4.80 1.10
CA GLN A 232 -2.46 3.36 1.13
C GLN A 232 -1.34 2.62 0.40
N CYS A 233 -0.88 3.18 -0.73
CA CYS A 233 0.22 2.65 -1.55
C CYS A 233 1.54 3.43 -1.37
N HIS A 234 1.47 4.75 -1.17
CA HIS A 234 2.65 5.63 -1.01
C HIS A 234 3.07 5.83 0.46
N ASP A 235 4.34 6.15 0.74
CA ASP A 235 4.84 6.27 2.13
C ASP A 235 5.88 7.36 2.42
N PRO A 236 5.41 8.57 2.77
CA PRO A 236 4.18 9.16 2.27
C PRO A 236 4.37 9.52 0.78
N LEU A 237 3.27 9.85 0.09
CA LEU A 237 3.34 10.58 -1.17
C LEU A 237 4.13 11.87 -0.92
N ARG A 238 5.28 12.03 -1.59
CA ARG A 238 6.17 13.20 -1.41
C ARG A 238 6.79 13.64 -2.72
N LEU A 239 6.41 14.82 -3.18
CA LEU A 239 6.86 15.40 -4.44
C LEU A 239 7.52 16.76 -4.20
N HIS A 240 8.35 17.20 -5.15
CA HIS A 240 9.05 18.49 -5.10
C HIS A 240 9.78 18.73 -3.76
N GLY A 241 10.37 17.68 -3.19
CA GLY A 241 11.14 17.72 -1.96
C GLY A 241 10.33 17.82 -0.67
N SER A 242 9.15 18.46 -0.62
CA SER A 242 8.43 18.64 0.67
C SER A 242 6.92 18.85 0.54
N ARG A 243 6.33 18.47 -0.60
CA ARG A 243 4.89 18.54 -0.82
C ARG A 243 4.29 17.16 -0.64
N VAL A 244 3.40 17.04 0.34
CA VAL A 244 2.80 15.76 0.75
C VAL A 244 1.29 15.80 0.82
N GLU A 245 0.70 16.98 1.00
CA GLU A 245 -0.76 17.12 1.11
C GLU A 245 -1.41 17.32 -0.26
N VAL A 246 -2.35 16.44 -0.61
CA VAL A 246 -3.08 16.54 -1.90
C VAL A 246 -3.86 17.85 -1.99
N ALA A 247 -4.41 18.33 -0.86
CA ALA A 247 -5.09 19.62 -0.77
C ALA A 247 -4.18 20.80 -1.11
N TYR A 248 -2.86 20.68 -0.90
CA TYR A 248 -1.87 21.68 -1.32
C TYR A 248 -1.53 21.53 -2.81
N CYS A 249 -1.37 20.30 -3.31
CA CYS A 249 -1.05 20.04 -4.72
C CYS A 249 -2.05 20.68 -5.70
N VAL A 250 -3.35 20.55 -5.40
CA VAL A 250 -4.44 21.03 -6.28
C VAL A 250 -4.51 22.55 -6.45
N LEU A 251 -3.80 23.32 -5.62
CA LEU A 251 -3.72 24.78 -5.78
C LEU A 251 -2.82 25.17 -6.97
N CYS A 252 -1.82 24.34 -7.28
CA CYS A 252 -0.89 24.59 -8.39
C CYS A 252 -1.10 23.67 -9.60
N HIS A 253 -1.74 22.51 -9.41
CA HIS A 253 -2.00 21.53 -10.47
C HIS A 253 -3.42 21.71 -11.02
N THR A 254 -3.64 22.79 -11.77
CA THR A 254 -4.94 23.17 -12.33
C THR A 254 -5.01 22.90 -13.84
N GLU A 255 -6.16 23.18 -14.45
CA GLU A 255 -6.37 23.10 -15.91
C GLU A 255 -5.51 24.08 -16.73
N LYS A 256 -4.98 25.16 -16.13
CA LYS A 256 -4.09 26.11 -16.83
C LYS A 256 -2.62 25.73 -16.69
N SER A 257 -2.32 24.66 -15.96
CA SER A 257 -0.96 24.23 -15.67
C SER A 257 -0.48 23.17 -16.68
N PHE A 258 0.68 23.42 -17.29
CA PHE A 258 1.29 22.53 -18.27
C PHE A 258 2.77 22.30 -17.98
N ASP A 259 3.25 21.14 -18.40
CA ASP A 259 4.67 20.90 -18.59
C ASP A 259 5.09 21.54 -19.92
N THR A 260 5.77 22.70 -19.86
CA THR A 260 6.10 23.50 -21.06
C THR A 260 7.00 22.75 -22.06
N ALA A 261 7.75 21.76 -21.58
CA ALA A 261 8.65 20.94 -22.37
C ALA A 261 7.89 19.86 -23.16
N SER A 262 7.08 19.00 -22.52
CA SER A 262 6.30 17.95 -23.21
C SER A 262 4.99 18.43 -23.82
N GLY A 263 4.44 19.55 -23.33
CA GLY A 263 3.10 20.03 -23.68
C GLY A 263 1.97 19.31 -22.94
N ASN A 264 2.28 18.30 -22.12
CA ASN A 264 1.28 17.62 -21.31
C ASN A 264 0.74 18.57 -20.23
N THR A 265 -0.57 18.55 -20.01
CA THR A 265 -1.15 19.21 -18.83
C THR A 265 -0.66 18.50 -17.56
N ILE A 266 -0.45 19.29 -16.51
CA ILE A 266 -0.18 18.80 -15.16
C ILE A 266 -1.37 19.04 -14.24
N ASP A 267 -2.57 19.27 -14.78
CA ASP A 267 -3.81 19.30 -14.02
C ASP A 267 -3.96 18.02 -13.17
N MET A 268 -4.21 18.18 -11.88
CA MET A 268 -4.17 17.08 -10.90
C MET A 268 -5.04 15.90 -11.35
N LYS A 269 -6.24 16.16 -11.88
CA LYS A 269 -7.16 15.09 -12.32
C LYS A 269 -6.64 14.34 -13.55
N VAL A 270 -6.04 15.06 -14.51
CA VAL A 270 -5.54 14.45 -15.75
C VAL A 270 -4.23 13.71 -15.50
N MET A 271 -3.30 14.38 -14.84
CA MET A 271 -1.96 13.85 -14.54
C MET A 271 -2.06 12.59 -13.70
N THR A 272 -2.81 12.62 -12.60
CA THR A 272 -2.94 11.46 -11.70
C THR A 272 -3.52 10.25 -12.43
N HIS A 273 -4.62 10.42 -13.17
CA HIS A 273 -5.19 9.31 -13.94
C HIS A 273 -4.23 8.78 -15.01
N LYS A 274 -3.56 9.64 -15.77
CA LYS A 274 -2.60 9.21 -16.80
C LYS A 274 -1.40 8.47 -16.20
N ILE A 275 -0.85 8.94 -15.08
CA ILE A 275 0.25 8.25 -14.37
C ILE A 275 -0.19 6.83 -13.98
N HIS A 276 -1.34 6.68 -13.33
CA HIS A 276 -1.80 5.37 -12.85
C HIS A 276 -2.35 4.49 -13.98
N ARG A 277 -2.83 5.08 -15.09
CA ARG A 277 -3.17 4.31 -16.28
C ARG A 277 -1.92 3.82 -17.02
N GLY A 278 -0.86 4.64 -17.03
CA GLY A 278 0.51 4.30 -17.43
C GLY A 278 0.59 3.48 -18.72
N ALA A 279 1.19 2.29 -18.61
CA ALA A 279 1.38 1.34 -19.72
C ALA A 279 0.08 0.91 -20.42
N ASN A 280 -1.07 1.13 -19.78
CA ASN A 280 -2.37 0.78 -20.32
C ASN A 280 -3.13 1.93 -21.00
N LEU A 281 -2.54 3.12 -21.10
CA LEU A 281 -3.05 4.20 -21.95
C LEU A 281 -3.06 3.76 -23.42
N GLN A 282 -4.09 4.15 -24.17
CA GLN A 282 -4.21 3.73 -25.57
C GLN A 282 -3.16 4.40 -26.44
N ASN A 283 -2.81 5.66 -26.15
CA ASN A 283 -1.69 6.33 -26.83
C ASN A 283 -0.35 5.65 -26.52
N VAL A 284 -0.11 5.23 -25.27
CA VAL A 284 1.13 4.51 -24.90
C VAL A 284 1.23 3.18 -25.65
N LYS A 285 0.13 2.43 -25.75
CA LYS A 285 0.07 1.20 -26.57
C LYS A 285 0.28 1.47 -28.06
N ALA A 286 -0.12 2.65 -28.54
CA ALA A 286 0.13 3.11 -29.90
C ALA A 286 1.53 3.74 -30.10
N GLY A 287 2.44 3.61 -29.13
CA GLY A 287 3.83 4.07 -29.23
C GLY A 287 4.07 5.54 -28.88
N LYS A 288 3.07 6.23 -28.32
CA LYS A 288 3.18 7.63 -27.85
C LYS A 288 3.39 7.65 -26.33
N PRO A 289 4.61 7.91 -25.83
CA PRO A 289 4.88 7.87 -24.39
C PRO A 289 4.13 8.95 -23.62
N TYR A 290 3.90 8.72 -22.33
CA TYR A 290 3.38 9.72 -21.40
C TYR A 290 4.43 10.07 -20.35
N PHE A 291 4.85 11.34 -20.34
CA PHE A 291 5.97 11.81 -19.54
C PHE A 291 5.81 13.27 -19.13
N ILE A 292 6.52 13.65 -18.06
CA ILE A 292 6.65 15.03 -17.59
C ILE A 292 8.13 15.40 -17.70
N ALA A 293 8.47 16.16 -18.75
CA ALA A 293 9.86 16.41 -19.14
C ALA A 293 10.62 17.26 -18.13
N ASN A 294 9.98 18.30 -17.56
CA ASN A 294 10.63 19.14 -16.54
C ASN A 294 11.00 18.37 -15.26
N SER A 295 10.43 17.18 -15.03
CA SER A 295 10.78 16.29 -13.92
C SER A 295 11.63 15.09 -14.36
N ASN A 296 12.01 15.02 -15.64
CA ASN A 296 12.68 13.87 -16.26
C ASN A 296 11.99 12.53 -15.92
N ALA A 297 10.65 12.52 -15.95
CA ALA A 297 9.85 11.39 -15.48
C ALA A 297 9.02 10.79 -16.63
N ASP A 298 9.25 9.52 -16.95
CA ASP A 298 8.50 8.74 -17.93
C ASP A 298 7.57 7.76 -17.21
N PHE A 299 6.26 7.93 -17.41
CA PHE A 299 5.23 7.11 -16.77
C PHE A 299 4.67 6.04 -17.71
N SER A 300 5.24 5.87 -18.90
CA SER A 300 4.77 4.91 -19.91
C SER A 300 4.90 3.45 -19.47
N LYS A 301 5.74 3.18 -18.46
CA LYS A 301 5.92 1.84 -17.86
C LYS A 301 5.17 1.65 -16.55
N ALA A 302 4.56 2.70 -15.99
CA ALA A 302 3.82 2.59 -14.74
C ALA A 302 2.67 1.59 -14.90
N ALA A 303 2.58 0.66 -13.96
CA ALA A 303 1.57 -0.39 -13.94
C ALA A 303 0.84 -0.38 -12.61
N PHE A 304 -0.42 0.06 -12.61
CA PHE A 304 -1.24 0.07 -11.40
C PHE A 304 -1.59 -1.35 -10.96
N PRO A 305 -1.46 -1.69 -9.66
CA PRO A 305 -1.63 -3.06 -9.16
C PRO A 305 -3.08 -3.57 -9.11
N GLN A 306 -4.07 -2.75 -9.47
CA GLN A 306 -5.49 -3.08 -9.44
C GLN A 306 -6.13 -2.86 -10.82
N ASP A 307 -7.36 -3.35 -11.00
CA ASP A 307 -8.19 -2.89 -12.11
C ASP A 307 -8.48 -1.38 -11.96
N ILE A 308 -8.13 -0.60 -12.99
CA ILE A 308 -8.25 0.87 -12.96
C ILE A 308 -9.69 1.36 -12.80
N ARG A 309 -10.69 0.49 -13.04
CA ARG A 309 -12.10 0.78 -12.78
C ARG A 309 -12.46 0.84 -11.31
N ASN A 310 -11.56 0.41 -10.41
CA ASN A 310 -11.74 0.60 -8.98
C ASN A 310 -11.53 2.06 -8.56
N CYS A 311 -12.49 2.92 -8.88
CA CYS A 311 -12.43 4.35 -8.58
C CYS A 311 -12.32 4.62 -7.08
N THR A 312 -12.89 3.76 -6.24
CA THR A 312 -13.01 3.96 -4.79
C THR A 312 -11.70 3.83 -4.01
N THR A 313 -10.66 3.23 -4.61
CA THR A 313 -9.30 3.22 -4.04
C THR A 313 -8.78 4.64 -3.81
N CYS A 314 -8.98 5.54 -4.79
CA CYS A 314 -8.61 6.95 -4.67
C CYS A 314 -9.78 7.82 -4.22
N HIS A 315 -10.98 7.58 -4.77
CA HIS A 315 -12.21 8.30 -4.44
C HIS A 315 -12.95 7.64 -3.27
N MET A 316 -12.26 7.53 -2.14
CA MET A 316 -12.82 6.94 -0.93
C MET A 316 -13.88 7.83 -0.28
N ALA A 317 -14.77 7.22 0.50
CA ALA A 317 -15.74 7.95 1.30
C ALA A 317 -15.06 8.89 2.32
N GLY A 318 -15.76 9.96 2.69
CA GLY A 318 -15.32 10.90 3.73
C GLY A 318 -14.60 12.15 3.21
N ALA A 319 -14.26 12.23 1.92
CA ALA A 319 -13.92 13.51 1.28
C ALA A 319 -15.21 14.31 1.02
N LYS A 320 -15.18 15.64 1.18
CA LYS A 320 -16.38 16.49 1.03
C LYS A 320 -17.08 16.37 -0.33
N ASN A 321 -16.30 16.22 -1.39
CA ASN A 321 -16.76 16.06 -2.77
C ASN A 321 -16.36 14.70 -3.35
N ALA A 322 -16.33 13.65 -2.52
CA ALA A 322 -15.90 12.31 -2.92
C ALA A 322 -16.61 11.84 -4.19
N ASP A 323 -17.93 12.08 -4.30
CA ASP A 323 -18.77 11.62 -5.41
C ASP A 323 -18.60 12.37 -6.73
N ASN A 324 -17.68 13.34 -6.82
CA ASN A 324 -17.44 14.07 -8.07
C ASN A 324 -16.97 13.15 -9.21
N TRP A 325 -16.28 12.04 -8.92
CA TRP A 325 -15.83 11.10 -9.97
C TRP A 325 -16.99 10.50 -10.78
N LYS A 326 -18.17 10.34 -10.16
CA LYS A 326 -19.38 9.82 -10.82
C LYS A 326 -20.39 10.92 -11.17
N THR A 327 -20.42 12.03 -10.43
CA THR A 327 -21.47 13.06 -10.61
C THR A 327 -21.05 14.24 -11.50
N ALA A 328 -19.76 14.38 -11.79
CA ALA A 328 -19.17 15.52 -12.50
C ALA A 328 -18.30 15.09 -13.70
N PRO A 329 -18.88 14.40 -14.70
CA PRO A 329 -18.14 13.95 -15.89
C PRO A 329 -17.63 15.14 -16.70
N SER A 330 -16.40 15.05 -17.22
CA SER A 330 -15.80 16.07 -18.08
C SER A 330 -14.84 15.45 -19.09
N ARG A 331 -14.65 16.09 -20.24
CA ARG A 331 -13.70 15.63 -21.27
C ARG A 331 -12.29 15.45 -20.72
N ALA A 332 -11.84 16.36 -19.86
CA ALA A 332 -10.52 16.28 -19.25
C ALA A 332 -10.36 15.05 -18.34
N ALA A 333 -11.33 14.78 -17.45
CA ALA A 333 -11.26 13.66 -16.52
C ALA A 333 -11.48 12.30 -17.21
N CYS A 334 -12.41 12.21 -18.17
CA CYS A 334 -12.65 10.96 -18.90
C CYS A 334 -11.51 10.69 -19.89
N GLY A 335 -11.06 11.73 -20.60
CA GLY A 335 -9.98 11.68 -21.58
C GLY A 335 -8.58 11.48 -20.99
N SER A 336 -8.44 11.42 -19.66
CA SER A 336 -7.17 11.01 -19.05
C SER A 336 -6.95 9.50 -19.08
N CYS A 337 -8.03 8.71 -19.11
CA CYS A 337 -7.98 7.25 -19.28
C CYS A 337 -8.41 6.80 -20.68
N HIS A 338 -9.45 7.44 -21.23
CA HIS A 338 -9.91 7.30 -22.61
C HIS A 338 -9.15 8.28 -23.51
N ASP A 339 -7.82 8.15 -23.49
CA ASP A 339 -6.91 9.19 -23.94
C ASP A 339 -6.70 9.24 -25.46
N ASP A 340 -7.24 8.28 -26.18
CA ASP A 340 -7.24 8.25 -27.63
C ASP A 340 -8.44 8.98 -28.26
N ILE A 341 -9.41 9.48 -27.49
CA ILE A 341 -10.55 10.21 -28.04
C ILE A 341 -10.16 11.64 -28.41
N ASP A 342 -10.24 11.97 -29.70
CA ASP A 342 -10.25 13.35 -30.16
C ASP A 342 -11.66 13.93 -30.01
N TRP A 343 -11.84 14.79 -29.01
CA TRP A 343 -13.13 15.38 -28.70
C TRP A 343 -13.65 16.37 -29.74
N ALA A 344 -12.79 16.91 -30.62
CA ALA A 344 -13.22 17.81 -31.68
C ALA A 344 -13.92 17.06 -32.82
N THR A 345 -13.59 15.78 -33.02
CA THR A 345 -14.17 14.93 -34.09
C THR A 345 -15.02 13.79 -33.54
N GLY A 346 -14.83 13.43 -32.27
CA GLY A 346 -15.37 12.22 -31.65
C GLY A 346 -14.67 10.93 -32.09
N LYS A 347 -13.59 10.99 -32.87
CA LYS A 347 -12.90 9.79 -33.37
C LYS A 347 -11.77 9.36 -32.45
N SER A 348 -11.41 8.07 -32.50
CA SER A 348 -10.18 7.59 -31.87
C SER A 348 -8.96 7.99 -32.73
N THR A 349 -7.93 8.48 -32.06
CA THR A 349 -6.62 8.85 -32.63
C THR A 349 -5.68 7.66 -32.81
N THR A 350 -6.07 6.47 -32.34
CA THR A 350 -5.32 5.22 -32.44
C THR A 350 -6.03 4.16 -33.29
N GLY A 351 -7.14 4.53 -33.95
CA GLY A 351 -7.95 3.62 -34.78
C GLY A 351 -8.94 2.76 -33.99
N GLY A 352 -9.11 3.02 -32.69
CA GLY A 352 -10.13 2.40 -31.84
C GLY A 352 -11.55 2.91 -32.11
N LYS A 353 -12.49 2.56 -31.22
CA LYS A 353 -13.86 3.08 -31.28
C LYS A 353 -13.88 4.54 -30.84
N GLY A 354 -14.50 5.40 -31.66
CA GLY A 354 -14.75 6.78 -31.30
C GLY A 354 -15.86 6.93 -30.25
N HIS A 355 -16.05 8.16 -29.78
CA HIS A 355 -17.18 8.56 -28.95
C HIS A 355 -18.48 8.51 -29.78
N ILE A 356 -19.48 7.75 -29.32
CA ILE A 356 -20.69 7.45 -30.12
C ILE A 356 -21.51 8.69 -30.47
N ALA A 357 -21.50 9.71 -29.62
CA ALA A 357 -22.19 10.97 -29.88
C ALA A 357 -21.39 11.93 -30.79
N GLY A 358 -20.27 11.47 -31.36
CA GLY A 358 -19.38 12.30 -32.15
C GLY A 358 -18.67 13.37 -31.33
N ALA A 359 -18.37 14.50 -31.97
CA ALA A 359 -17.68 15.64 -31.37
C ALA A 359 -18.41 16.19 -30.14
N GLN A 360 -17.64 16.57 -29.12
CA GLN A 360 -18.13 17.21 -27.89
C GLN A 360 -17.31 18.47 -27.63
N THR A 361 -17.93 19.65 -27.73
CA THR A 361 -17.23 20.94 -27.61
C THR A 361 -17.21 21.50 -26.19
N ASN A 362 -18.14 21.06 -25.33
CA ASN A 362 -18.25 21.45 -23.91
C ASN A 362 -18.72 20.26 -23.05
N ASP A 363 -18.69 20.44 -21.71
CA ASP A 363 -18.99 19.37 -20.74
C ASP A 363 -20.47 19.35 -20.31
N ASN A 364 -21.29 20.25 -20.85
CA ASN A 364 -22.62 20.56 -20.32
C ASN A 364 -23.60 19.39 -20.49
N LYS A 365 -23.41 18.56 -21.52
CA LYS A 365 -24.31 17.45 -21.86
C LYS A 365 -23.80 16.08 -21.42
N CYS A 366 -22.61 16.00 -20.84
CA CYS A 366 -21.99 14.72 -20.48
C CYS A 366 -22.90 13.92 -19.53
N LYS A 367 -23.49 14.58 -18.53
CA LYS A 367 -24.35 13.94 -17.51
C LYS A 367 -25.70 13.45 -18.05
N GLU A 368 -26.17 13.98 -19.18
CA GLU A 368 -27.42 13.54 -19.82
C GLU A 368 -27.28 12.10 -20.35
N CYS A 369 -26.11 11.78 -20.91
CA CYS A 369 -25.80 10.44 -21.44
C CYS A 369 -25.06 9.56 -20.42
N HIS A 370 -24.23 10.16 -19.57
CA HIS A 370 -23.44 9.50 -18.53
C HIS A 370 -23.94 9.92 -17.14
N PRO A 371 -25.12 9.45 -16.70
CA PRO A 371 -25.58 9.68 -15.34
C PRO A 371 -24.62 9.00 -14.34
N ALA A 372 -24.64 9.45 -13.08
CA ALA A 372 -23.74 8.91 -12.07
C ALA A 372 -23.93 7.39 -11.87
N ASP A 373 -25.17 6.96 -11.70
CA ASP A 373 -25.54 5.57 -11.52
C ASP A 373 -26.98 5.38 -12.02
N SER A 374 -27.22 4.32 -12.78
CA SER A 374 -28.55 3.90 -13.23
C SER A 374 -29.11 2.72 -12.40
N GLY A 375 -28.30 2.15 -11.50
CA GLY A 375 -28.54 0.90 -10.80
C GLY A 375 -28.24 -0.35 -11.62
N LYS A 376 -27.75 -0.23 -12.85
CA LYS A 376 -27.51 -1.34 -13.78
C LYS A 376 -26.01 -1.52 -14.07
N GLU A 377 -25.57 -2.77 -14.15
CA GLU A 377 -24.18 -3.09 -14.54
C GLU A 377 -24.00 -3.02 -16.06
N PHE A 378 -22.82 -2.55 -16.48
CA PHE A 378 -22.37 -2.54 -17.88
C PHE A 378 -23.23 -1.68 -18.82
N ASP A 379 -23.73 -0.55 -18.32
CA ASP A 379 -24.43 0.46 -19.11
C ASP A 379 -23.62 1.77 -19.24
N ALA A 380 -24.25 2.84 -19.75
CA ALA A 380 -23.58 4.12 -19.99
C ALA A 380 -23.40 5.00 -18.75
N SER A 381 -23.98 4.64 -17.59
CA SER A 381 -23.76 5.38 -16.35
C SER A 381 -22.30 5.26 -15.91
N VAL A 382 -21.77 6.24 -15.16
CA VAL A 382 -20.37 6.20 -14.74
C VAL A 382 -20.12 4.99 -13.85
N VAL A 383 -20.97 4.72 -12.86
CA VAL A 383 -20.86 3.52 -12.02
C VAL A 383 -21.04 2.24 -12.85
N GLY A 384 -22.05 2.17 -13.71
CA GLY A 384 -22.35 0.99 -14.52
C GLY A 384 -21.26 0.62 -15.52
N ALA A 385 -20.67 1.61 -16.21
CA ALA A 385 -19.59 1.42 -17.18
C ALA A 385 -18.29 0.96 -16.52
N HIS A 386 -18.07 1.36 -15.27
CA HIS A 386 -16.88 1.02 -14.48
C HIS A 386 -17.13 -0.15 -13.52
N VAL A 387 -18.18 -0.95 -13.71
CA VAL A 387 -18.31 -2.22 -13.00
C VAL A 387 -17.14 -3.12 -13.37
N ILE A 388 -16.45 -3.60 -12.35
CA ILE A 388 -15.42 -4.62 -12.49
C ILE A 388 -16.13 -5.96 -12.74
N PRO A 389 -15.89 -6.63 -13.89
CA PRO A 389 -16.60 -7.85 -14.29
C PRO A 389 -16.57 -8.95 -13.23
N ASN A 390 -15.46 -9.04 -12.50
CA ASN A 390 -15.24 -10.05 -11.47
C ASN A 390 -15.89 -9.73 -10.13
N ASP A 391 -16.45 -8.53 -9.97
CA ASP A 391 -17.26 -8.12 -8.81
C ASP A 391 -18.74 -8.00 -9.16
N SER A 392 -19.13 -8.47 -10.37
CA SER A 392 -20.50 -8.38 -10.85
C SER A 392 -21.48 -9.11 -9.93
N LYS A 393 -22.63 -8.49 -9.71
CA LYS A 393 -23.77 -9.08 -8.99
C LYS A 393 -24.35 -10.31 -9.69
N GLN A 394 -24.00 -10.54 -10.96
CA GLN A 394 -24.40 -11.73 -11.73
C GLN A 394 -23.65 -13.00 -11.32
N LEU A 395 -22.53 -12.86 -10.59
CA LEU A 395 -21.76 -14.01 -10.12
C LEU A 395 -22.51 -14.76 -9.01
N ARG A 396 -22.36 -16.08 -9.00
CA ARG A 396 -22.96 -16.98 -8.00
C ARG A 396 -22.30 -16.76 -6.63
N GLY A 397 -21.03 -16.37 -6.60
CA GLY A 397 -20.26 -16.03 -5.41
C GLY A 397 -19.96 -17.27 -4.57
N VAL A 398 -19.15 -18.18 -5.13
CA VAL A 398 -18.88 -19.47 -4.50
C VAL A 398 -17.99 -19.35 -3.26
N LYS A 399 -18.28 -20.15 -2.23
CA LYS A 399 -17.58 -20.21 -0.94
C LYS A 399 -17.25 -21.66 -0.62
N PHE A 400 -15.97 -21.95 -0.39
CA PHE A 400 -15.47 -23.28 -0.06
C PHE A 400 -15.29 -23.43 1.46
N ALA A 401 -15.59 -24.62 1.98
CA ALA A 401 -15.27 -25.00 3.35
C ALA A 401 -14.80 -26.45 3.41
N ILE A 402 -13.68 -26.70 4.07
CA ILE A 402 -13.21 -28.06 4.40
C ILE A 402 -13.73 -28.39 5.79
N VAL A 403 -14.49 -29.48 5.91
CA VAL A 403 -15.14 -29.92 7.15
C VAL A 403 -14.19 -30.78 7.99
N GLY A 404 -13.42 -31.65 7.33
CA GLY A 404 -12.49 -32.53 8.02
C GLY A 404 -11.67 -33.39 7.07
N VAL A 405 -10.65 -34.04 7.62
CA VAL A 405 -9.77 -34.97 6.90
C VAL A 405 -9.57 -36.23 7.75
N THR A 406 -9.77 -37.40 7.15
CA THR A 406 -9.50 -38.72 7.75
C THR A 406 -8.40 -39.45 7.00
N ASP A 407 -7.96 -40.60 7.52
CA ASP A 407 -6.94 -41.47 6.89
C ASP A 407 -5.60 -40.74 6.70
N THR A 408 -5.12 -40.13 7.78
CA THR A 408 -4.01 -39.16 7.78
C THR A 408 -2.66 -39.72 8.21
N LYS A 409 -2.55 -41.03 8.50
CA LYS A 409 -1.27 -41.62 8.94
C LYS A 409 -0.29 -41.77 7.77
N PRO A 410 1.03 -41.90 8.03
CA PRO A 410 2.00 -42.22 6.98
C PRO A 410 1.58 -43.45 6.15
N GLY A 411 1.74 -43.37 4.83
CA GLY A 411 1.31 -44.41 3.88
C GLY A 411 -0.19 -44.43 3.57
N GLN A 412 -1.04 -43.71 4.32
CA GLN A 412 -2.48 -43.65 4.07
C GLN A 412 -2.83 -42.62 2.98
N LYS A 413 -4.00 -42.80 2.37
CA LYS A 413 -4.58 -41.89 1.38
C LYS A 413 -5.67 -41.04 2.05
N PRO A 414 -5.43 -39.73 2.26
CA PRO A 414 -6.37 -38.92 3.02
C PRO A 414 -7.73 -38.79 2.34
N THR A 415 -8.81 -38.85 3.13
CA THR A 415 -10.16 -38.53 2.69
C THR A 415 -10.58 -37.17 3.24
N VAL A 416 -10.92 -36.25 2.34
CA VAL A 416 -11.35 -34.89 2.67
C VAL A 416 -12.87 -34.81 2.57
N THR A 417 -13.52 -34.32 3.62
CA THR A 417 -14.93 -33.91 3.60
C THR A 417 -15.01 -32.38 3.48
N PHE A 418 -15.82 -31.87 2.56
CA PHE A 418 -15.94 -30.44 2.27
C PHE A 418 -17.36 -30.08 1.85
N ASN A 419 -17.70 -28.79 1.87
CA ASN A 419 -18.92 -28.28 1.24
C ASN A 419 -18.65 -27.00 0.45
N ILE A 420 -19.55 -26.70 -0.47
CA ILE A 420 -19.51 -25.51 -1.32
C ILE A 420 -20.86 -24.83 -1.20
N LYS A 421 -20.84 -23.52 -0.92
CA LYS A 421 -22.04 -22.67 -0.85
C LYS A 421 -21.94 -21.54 -1.86
N ASP A 422 -23.09 -21.05 -2.33
CA ASP A 422 -23.16 -19.79 -3.07
C ASP A 422 -23.28 -18.60 -2.11
N LYS A 423 -23.34 -17.38 -2.65
CA LYS A 423 -23.46 -16.15 -1.86
C LYS A 423 -24.74 -16.10 -1.02
N ASP A 424 -25.77 -16.83 -1.43
CA ASP A 424 -27.09 -16.91 -0.79
C ASP A 424 -27.19 -18.11 0.18
N GLY A 425 -26.09 -18.86 0.38
CA GLY A 425 -26.00 -19.96 1.33
C GLY A 425 -26.53 -21.31 0.83
N LYS A 426 -26.88 -21.43 -0.46
CA LYS A 426 -27.33 -22.70 -1.04
C LYS A 426 -26.15 -23.58 -1.41
N THR A 427 -26.31 -24.89 -1.26
CA THR A 427 -25.28 -25.86 -1.67
C THR A 427 -25.05 -25.78 -3.18
N VAL A 428 -23.77 -25.79 -3.57
CA VAL A 428 -23.32 -25.87 -4.95
C VAL A 428 -22.77 -27.26 -5.21
N ASP A 429 -23.22 -27.89 -6.29
CA ASP A 429 -22.75 -29.22 -6.68
C ASP A 429 -21.33 -29.10 -7.29
N PRO A 430 -20.34 -29.90 -6.86
CA PRO A 430 -19.01 -29.94 -7.45
C PRO A 430 -19.00 -30.16 -8.97
N LYS A 431 -20.04 -30.78 -9.55
CA LYS A 431 -20.13 -30.96 -11.01
C LYS A 431 -20.34 -29.64 -11.76
N ASP A 432 -20.87 -28.61 -11.11
CA ASP A 432 -21.13 -27.29 -11.73
C ASP A 432 -19.83 -26.54 -12.04
N PHE A 433 -18.69 -26.99 -11.49
CA PHE A 433 -17.40 -26.33 -11.64
C PHE A 433 -16.71 -26.65 -12.96
N ASN A 434 -16.09 -25.62 -13.55
CA ASN A 434 -15.18 -25.78 -14.68
C ASN A 434 -13.79 -26.25 -14.23
N SER A 435 -13.42 -25.91 -13.00
CA SER A 435 -12.22 -26.42 -12.32
C SER A 435 -12.51 -26.53 -10.83
N LEU A 436 -12.12 -27.64 -10.23
CA LEU A 436 -12.19 -27.87 -8.80
C LEU A 436 -11.06 -28.83 -8.44
N SER A 437 -10.24 -28.48 -7.45
CA SER A 437 -9.10 -29.30 -7.02
C SER A 437 -8.91 -29.24 -5.51
N LEU A 438 -8.38 -30.34 -4.98
CA LEU A 438 -7.87 -30.48 -3.62
C LEU A 438 -6.36 -30.61 -3.68
N ILE A 439 -5.67 -29.88 -2.80
CA ILE A 439 -4.20 -29.85 -2.76
C ILE A 439 -3.76 -30.27 -1.36
N LEU A 440 -2.90 -31.27 -1.27
CA LEU A 440 -2.25 -31.73 -0.05
C LEU A 440 -0.82 -31.20 -0.02
N ALA A 441 -0.35 -30.65 1.10
CA ALA A 441 1.04 -30.24 1.29
C ALA A 441 1.55 -30.54 2.70
N GLY A 442 2.85 -30.77 2.83
CA GLY A 442 3.49 -31.00 4.12
C GLY A 442 5.01 -31.08 4.04
N PRO A 443 5.67 -31.12 5.21
CA PRO A 443 5.10 -30.87 6.55
C PRO A 443 4.75 -29.38 6.77
N THR A 444 4.01 -29.02 7.83
CA THR A 444 3.63 -27.62 8.11
C THR A 444 4.73 -26.78 8.75
N THR A 445 5.82 -27.41 9.23
CA THR A 445 7.03 -26.70 9.68
C THR A 445 7.61 -25.85 8.55
N ASP A 446 7.80 -26.47 7.40
CA ASP A 446 7.91 -25.85 6.09
C ASP A 446 7.50 -26.85 5.01
N TYR A 447 6.62 -26.42 4.11
CA TYR A 447 6.16 -27.29 3.04
C TYR A 447 7.35 -27.68 2.17
N ALA A 448 7.55 -28.98 1.99
CA ALA A 448 8.64 -29.51 1.15
C ALA A 448 8.11 -30.08 -0.17
N LYS A 449 6.84 -30.52 -0.17
CA LYS A 449 6.18 -31.14 -1.31
C LYS A 449 4.66 -30.91 -1.23
N TYR A 450 4.03 -30.91 -2.40
CA TYR A 450 2.58 -30.90 -2.52
C TYR A 450 2.08 -31.88 -3.59
N TRP A 451 0.80 -32.24 -3.50
CA TRP A 451 0.07 -33.03 -4.48
C TRP A 451 -1.24 -32.32 -4.80
N SER A 452 -1.54 -32.12 -6.08
CA SER A 452 -2.77 -31.49 -6.54
C SER A 452 -3.59 -32.50 -7.33
N GLU A 453 -4.82 -32.73 -6.91
CA GLU A 453 -5.76 -33.61 -7.61
C GLU A 453 -7.00 -32.83 -8.01
N SER A 454 -7.31 -32.84 -9.31
CA SER A 454 -8.59 -32.33 -9.80
C SER A 454 -9.74 -33.20 -9.25
N LEU A 455 -10.91 -32.63 -9.09
CA LEU A 455 -12.16 -33.33 -8.81
C LEU A 455 -13.04 -33.37 -10.07
N VAL A 456 -12.83 -32.46 -11.02
CA VAL A 456 -13.57 -32.42 -12.28
C VAL A 456 -13.01 -33.48 -13.23
N ILE A 457 -13.89 -34.31 -13.81
CA ILE A 457 -13.56 -35.27 -14.88
C ILE A 457 -13.84 -34.62 -16.23
N SER A 458 -15.06 -34.12 -16.39
CA SER A 458 -15.48 -33.25 -17.49
C SER A 458 -16.30 -32.11 -16.90
N ALA A 459 -15.90 -30.87 -17.19
CA ALA A 459 -16.55 -29.67 -16.67
C ALA A 459 -18.06 -29.71 -16.93
N THR A 460 -18.87 -29.36 -15.93
CA THR A 460 -20.36 -29.32 -16.02
C THR A 460 -21.05 -30.65 -16.31
N ILE A 461 -20.33 -31.78 -16.22
CA ILE A 461 -20.87 -33.12 -16.55
C ILE A 461 -20.61 -34.12 -15.41
N SER A 462 -19.38 -34.21 -14.89
CA SER A 462 -19.05 -35.23 -13.89
C SER A 462 -17.90 -34.85 -12.97
N THR A 463 -18.01 -35.33 -11.71
CA THR A 463 -17.07 -35.08 -10.62
C THR A 463 -16.64 -36.39 -9.97
N ARG A 464 -15.42 -36.43 -9.43
CA ARG A 464 -14.89 -37.51 -8.57
C ARG A 464 -15.32 -37.35 -7.12
N ALA A 465 -15.88 -36.20 -6.74
CA ALA A 465 -16.42 -35.98 -5.41
C ALA A 465 -17.66 -36.85 -5.21
N LYS A 466 -17.73 -37.53 -4.07
CA LYS A 466 -18.88 -38.36 -3.67
C LYS A 466 -19.77 -37.58 -2.74
N ASP A 467 -21.08 -37.65 -2.92
CA ASP A 467 -22.03 -37.10 -1.95
C ASP A 467 -21.83 -37.77 -0.58
N ALA A 468 -21.65 -36.95 0.46
CA ALA A 468 -21.46 -37.39 1.84
C ALA A 468 -22.68 -37.02 2.72
N GLY A 469 -23.77 -36.57 2.12
CA GLY A 469 -25.00 -36.17 2.79
C GLY A 469 -24.91 -34.80 3.48
N SER A 470 -26.07 -34.25 3.84
CA SER A 470 -26.18 -32.95 4.55
C SER A 470 -25.51 -31.77 3.82
N GLY A 471 -25.40 -31.84 2.49
CA GLY A 471 -24.72 -30.83 1.67
C GLY A 471 -23.19 -30.88 1.72
N ASN A 472 -22.61 -31.97 2.25
CA ASN A 472 -21.18 -32.24 2.20
C ASN A 472 -20.84 -33.22 1.07
N TYR A 473 -19.61 -33.11 0.60
CA TYR A 473 -19.00 -34.00 -0.38
C TYR A 473 -17.70 -34.55 0.18
N SER A 474 -17.25 -35.69 -0.34
CA SER A 474 -16.00 -36.33 0.04
C SER A 474 -15.14 -36.68 -1.15
N TYR A 475 -13.82 -36.65 -0.94
CA TYR A 475 -12.84 -37.11 -1.93
C TYR A 475 -11.65 -37.75 -1.23
N THR A 476 -11.29 -38.96 -1.66
CA THR A 476 -10.07 -39.66 -1.21
C THR A 476 -8.95 -39.40 -2.22
N PHE A 477 -7.83 -38.87 -1.75
CA PHE A 477 -6.66 -38.68 -2.60
C PHE A 477 -6.19 -40.00 -3.20
N THR A 478 -5.71 -39.95 -4.44
CA THR A 478 -5.05 -41.11 -5.07
C THR A 478 -3.62 -41.28 -4.56
N ASN A 479 -2.96 -40.17 -4.24
CA ASN A 479 -1.64 -40.12 -3.63
C ASN A 479 -1.73 -40.45 -2.13
N ALA A 480 -0.81 -41.29 -1.66
CA ALA A 480 -0.61 -41.53 -0.23
C ALA A 480 0.30 -40.45 0.38
N ILE A 481 0.10 -40.18 1.67
CA ILE A 481 1.10 -39.48 2.48
C ILE A 481 2.39 -40.34 2.48
N PRO A 482 3.58 -39.75 2.31
CA PRO A 482 4.84 -40.51 2.36
C PRO A 482 4.96 -41.38 3.63
N GLU A 483 5.55 -42.56 3.51
CA GLU A 483 5.68 -43.50 4.64
C GLU A 483 6.58 -42.96 5.76
N ASP A 484 7.52 -42.08 5.42
CA ASP A 484 8.44 -41.42 6.33
C ASP A 484 7.94 -40.05 6.82
N ALA A 485 6.72 -39.66 6.45
CA ALA A 485 6.14 -38.36 6.81
C ALA A 485 6.03 -38.19 8.33
N LYS A 486 6.36 -36.99 8.81
CA LYS A 486 6.28 -36.59 10.21
C LYS A 486 5.57 -35.26 10.36
N GLY A 487 5.09 -35.01 11.57
CA GLY A 487 4.48 -33.76 11.98
C GLY A 487 3.02 -33.64 11.55
N SER A 488 2.68 -32.45 11.07
CA SER A 488 1.36 -32.07 10.59
C SER A 488 1.41 -31.71 9.11
N PHE A 489 0.29 -31.92 8.41
CA PHE A 489 0.09 -31.62 7.00
C PHE A 489 -1.12 -30.70 6.84
N ALA A 490 -1.32 -30.19 5.62
CA ALA A 490 -2.44 -29.32 5.30
C ALA A 490 -3.09 -29.72 3.97
N VAL A 491 -4.40 -29.54 3.90
CA VAL A 491 -5.17 -29.61 2.64
C VAL A 491 -5.77 -28.25 2.35
N ALA A 492 -5.76 -27.86 1.08
CA ALA A 492 -6.42 -26.67 0.57
C ALA A 492 -7.35 -26.99 -0.59
N MET A 493 -8.28 -26.07 -0.86
CA MET A 493 -9.26 -26.20 -1.94
C MET A 493 -9.18 -24.99 -2.89
N GLN A 494 -9.29 -25.25 -4.19
CA GLN A 494 -9.44 -24.21 -5.21
C GLN A 494 -10.48 -24.63 -6.25
N GLY A 495 -11.10 -23.67 -6.90
CA GLY A 495 -12.00 -23.92 -8.02
C GLY A 495 -12.66 -22.66 -8.54
N TYR A 496 -13.24 -22.77 -9.74
CA TYR A 496 -14.04 -21.70 -10.33
C TYR A 496 -15.17 -22.21 -11.24
N ILE A 497 -16.19 -21.37 -11.37
CA ILE A 497 -17.28 -21.48 -12.36
C ILE A 497 -17.09 -20.36 -13.38
N ASN A 498 -17.23 -20.67 -14.67
CA ASN A 498 -17.23 -19.68 -15.73
C ASN A 498 -18.64 -19.10 -15.88
N THR A 499 -18.74 -17.77 -15.83
CA THR A 499 -20.00 -17.04 -15.99
C THR A 499 -19.91 -16.06 -17.14
N THR A 500 -20.83 -16.19 -18.09
CA THR A 500 -20.98 -15.21 -19.18
C THR A 500 -21.78 -14.02 -18.68
N LEU A 501 -21.19 -12.82 -18.74
CA LEU A 501 -21.83 -11.60 -18.26
C LEU A 501 -22.75 -11.00 -19.32
N LYS A 502 -23.88 -10.44 -18.86
CA LYS A 502 -24.86 -9.78 -19.70
C LYS A 502 -25.04 -8.33 -19.31
N LYS A 503 -25.41 -7.49 -20.28
CA LYS A 503 -25.90 -6.14 -20.06
C LYS A 503 -27.36 -6.17 -19.63
N ALA A 504 -27.88 -5.01 -19.25
CA ALA A 504 -29.27 -4.86 -18.83
C ALA A 504 -30.31 -5.21 -19.91
N ASP A 505 -29.97 -5.09 -21.19
CA ASP A 505 -30.83 -5.48 -22.32
C ASP A 505 -30.76 -6.99 -22.65
N GLY A 506 -29.99 -7.76 -21.88
CA GLY A 506 -29.79 -9.19 -22.07
C GLY A 506 -28.70 -9.57 -23.07
N SER A 507 -28.16 -8.60 -23.81
CA SER A 507 -27.02 -8.82 -24.72
C SER A 507 -25.74 -9.14 -23.93
N PRO A 508 -24.77 -9.88 -24.52
CA PRO A 508 -23.53 -10.17 -23.83
C PRO A 508 -22.69 -8.89 -23.61
N VAL A 509 -22.03 -8.82 -22.45
CA VAL A 509 -20.86 -7.94 -22.31
C VAL A 509 -19.77 -8.51 -23.21
N LEU A 510 -19.07 -7.67 -23.97
CA LEU A 510 -18.05 -8.13 -24.91
C LEU A 510 -16.66 -8.03 -24.28
N GLY A 511 -15.79 -8.98 -24.62
CA GLY A 511 -14.39 -8.98 -24.23
C GLY A 511 -13.57 -7.89 -24.92
N ALA A 512 -12.25 -7.88 -24.67
CA ALA A 512 -11.34 -6.88 -25.23
C ALA A 512 -11.27 -6.87 -26.77
N ASP A 513 -11.60 -8.00 -27.41
CA ASP A 513 -11.70 -8.12 -28.87
C ASP A 513 -12.95 -7.43 -29.45
N GLY A 514 -13.89 -7.03 -28.60
CA GLY A 514 -15.16 -6.42 -28.97
C GLY A 514 -16.09 -7.35 -29.76
N LYS A 515 -15.88 -8.67 -29.72
CA LYS A 515 -16.60 -9.67 -30.51
C LYS A 515 -17.07 -10.85 -29.67
N THR A 516 -16.25 -11.36 -28.77
CA THR A 516 -16.58 -12.53 -27.95
C THR A 516 -17.31 -12.11 -26.68
N ALA A 517 -18.24 -12.96 -26.23
CA ALA A 517 -18.91 -12.74 -24.95
C ALA A 517 -17.90 -12.84 -23.82
N LEU A 518 -17.92 -11.89 -22.90
CA LEU A 518 -17.05 -11.84 -21.75
C LEU A 518 -17.44 -12.95 -20.76
N VAL A 519 -16.53 -13.89 -20.58
CA VAL A 519 -16.63 -14.95 -19.59
C VAL A 519 -15.67 -14.62 -18.45
N VAL A 520 -16.19 -14.55 -17.24
CA VAL A 520 -15.39 -14.35 -16.03
C VAL A 520 -15.43 -15.58 -15.15
N ARG A 521 -14.38 -15.76 -14.35
CA ARG A 521 -14.28 -16.85 -13.37
C ARG A 521 -14.83 -16.38 -12.03
N ASP A 522 -15.91 -17.02 -11.61
CA ASP A 522 -16.44 -16.95 -10.24
C ASP A 522 -15.63 -17.89 -9.34
N VAL A 523 -14.87 -17.30 -8.43
CA VAL A 523 -13.78 -17.94 -7.70
C VAL A 523 -14.03 -17.85 -6.20
N GLY A 524 -13.89 -18.99 -5.51
CA GLY A 524 -14.04 -19.07 -4.06
C GLY A 524 -12.71 -18.90 -3.35
N TYR A 525 -12.73 -18.25 -2.19
CA TYR A 525 -11.55 -18.13 -1.32
C TYR A 525 -10.98 -19.53 -1.03
N ASN A 526 -9.65 -19.66 -0.96
CA ASN A 526 -8.97 -20.97 -0.79
C ASN A 526 -8.84 -21.33 0.70
N PRO A 527 -9.74 -22.15 1.29
CA PRO A 527 -9.59 -22.58 2.66
C PRO A 527 -8.37 -23.49 2.80
N VAL A 528 -7.69 -23.38 3.94
CA VAL A 528 -6.61 -24.27 4.36
C VAL A 528 -7.08 -24.99 5.62
N PHE A 529 -6.92 -26.32 5.65
CA PHE A 529 -7.26 -27.17 6.79
C PHE A 529 -6.02 -27.96 7.21
N TYR A 530 -5.64 -27.86 8.49
CA TYR A 530 -4.49 -28.55 9.06
C TYR A 530 -4.90 -29.84 9.78
N PHE A 531 -4.09 -30.89 9.66
CA PHE A 531 -4.31 -32.16 10.36
C PHE A 531 -2.98 -32.79 10.79
N GLY A 532 -3.02 -33.59 11.86
CA GLY A 532 -1.87 -34.34 12.34
C GLY A 532 -1.63 -35.60 11.51
N VAL A 533 -0.37 -35.84 11.12
CA VAL A 533 0.08 -37.10 10.51
C VAL A 533 0.71 -37.98 11.58
N THR A 534 1.70 -37.46 12.29
CA THR A 534 2.27 -38.09 13.50
C THR A 534 2.04 -37.24 14.75
N ASP A 535 1.76 -35.94 14.59
CA ASP A 535 1.41 -35.09 15.72
C ASP A 535 0.04 -35.46 16.28
N ALA A 536 -0.07 -35.52 17.61
CA ALA A 536 -1.34 -35.81 18.29
C ALA A 536 -2.41 -34.73 18.05
N ARG A 537 -1.99 -33.50 17.70
CA ARG A 537 -2.85 -32.39 17.32
C ARG A 537 -2.23 -31.67 16.14
N ALA A 538 -3.08 -31.20 15.22
CA ALA A 538 -2.63 -30.44 14.07
C ALA A 538 -1.86 -29.18 14.49
N VAL A 539 -0.67 -28.99 13.92
CA VAL A 539 0.15 -27.79 14.07
C VAL A 539 0.03 -26.97 12.80
N ALA A 540 -0.56 -25.77 12.91
CA ALA A 540 -0.66 -24.84 11.80
C ALA A 540 0.73 -24.34 11.37
N ARG A 541 0.88 -24.03 10.08
CA ARG A 541 2.08 -23.34 9.57
C ARG A 541 2.14 -21.94 10.17
N ARG A 542 3.37 -21.43 10.38
CA ARG A 542 3.58 -20.03 10.80
C ARG A 542 2.85 -19.05 9.87
N SER A 543 2.24 -18.02 10.45
CA SER A 543 1.77 -16.84 9.72
C SER A 543 2.90 -15.81 9.64
N THR A 544 3.08 -15.22 8.46
CA THR A 544 4.16 -14.26 8.17
C THR A 544 3.63 -12.99 7.53
N VAL A 545 2.57 -13.11 6.74
CA VAL A 545 1.87 -12.03 6.05
C VAL A 545 0.37 -12.33 6.13
N GLU A 546 -0.46 -11.31 5.96
CA GLU A 546 -1.91 -11.46 5.85
C GLU A 546 -2.44 -10.85 4.57
N LEU A 547 -3.54 -11.41 4.04
CA LEU A 547 -4.14 -10.94 2.79
C LEU A 547 -4.55 -9.46 2.85
N ALA A 548 -4.99 -8.99 4.02
CA ALA A 548 -5.41 -7.60 4.22
C ALA A 548 -4.28 -6.61 3.92
N ASP A 549 -3.04 -6.95 4.31
CA ASP A 549 -1.87 -6.12 4.04
C ASP A 549 -1.56 -6.05 2.55
N CYS A 550 -1.62 -7.19 1.83
CA CYS A 550 -1.46 -7.20 0.37
C CYS A 550 -2.55 -6.36 -0.33
N ASN A 551 -3.79 -6.45 0.17
CA ASN A 551 -4.95 -5.78 -0.42
C ASN A 551 -4.98 -4.27 -0.17
N LYS A 552 -4.11 -3.73 0.70
CA LYS A 552 -3.87 -2.27 0.77
C LYS A 552 -3.43 -1.71 -0.59
N CYS A 553 -2.65 -2.48 -1.34
CA CYS A 553 -2.21 -2.11 -2.69
C CYS A 553 -2.98 -2.85 -3.79
N HIS A 554 -3.25 -4.15 -3.61
CA HIS A 554 -3.81 -5.00 -4.67
C HIS A 554 -5.34 -5.05 -4.72
N HIS A 555 -6.03 -4.48 -3.72
CA HIS A 555 -7.49 -4.52 -3.51
C HIS A 555 -8.08 -5.92 -3.30
N ASP A 556 -7.85 -6.83 -4.24
CA ASP A 556 -8.34 -8.20 -4.23
C ASP A 556 -7.27 -9.14 -4.84
N LEU A 557 -6.19 -9.37 -4.09
CA LEU A 557 -5.06 -10.21 -4.49
C LEU A 557 -5.57 -11.59 -4.86
N GLY A 558 -5.23 -12.04 -6.06
CA GLY A 558 -5.61 -13.36 -6.53
C GLY A 558 -6.97 -13.43 -7.18
N ARG A 559 -7.77 -12.36 -7.19
CA ARG A 559 -8.94 -12.20 -8.04
C ARG A 559 -8.65 -11.26 -9.20
N PRO A 560 -9.32 -11.42 -10.35
CA PRO A 560 -9.11 -10.53 -11.50
C PRO A 560 -9.56 -9.07 -11.30
N SER A 561 -10.31 -8.75 -10.23
CA SER A 561 -10.65 -7.38 -9.84
C SER A 561 -9.47 -6.59 -9.27
N GLY A 562 -8.52 -7.27 -8.64
CA GLY A 562 -7.23 -6.72 -8.23
C GLY A 562 -6.12 -7.13 -9.19
N ILE A 563 -5.29 -8.08 -8.73
CA ILE A 563 -4.25 -8.72 -9.54
C ILE A 563 -4.59 -10.21 -9.74
N SER A 564 -4.77 -10.59 -11.00
CA SER A 564 -5.10 -11.99 -11.36
C SER A 564 -3.85 -12.87 -11.28
N ILE A 565 -3.79 -13.74 -10.28
CA ILE A 565 -2.71 -14.73 -10.13
C ILE A 565 -3.27 -16.11 -10.47
N HIS A 566 -2.57 -16.84 -11.35
CA HIS A 566 -3.03 -18.14 -11.88
C HIS A 566 -4.45 -18.10 -12.46
N GLY A 567 -4.74 -17.03 -13.21
CA GLY A 567 -6.05 -16.79 -13.81
C GLY A 567 -7.15 -16.54 -12.77
N GLY A 568 -6.80 -15.96 -11.62
CA GLY A 568 -7.76 -15.41 -10.67
C GLY A 568 -8.29 -16.39 -9.62
N SER A 569 -7.66 -17.56 -9.43
CA SER A 569 -8.21 -18.64 -8.61
C SER A 569 -7.54 -18.84 -7.25
N ARG A 570 -6.54 -18.01 -6.92
CA ARG A 570 -5.66 -18.19 -5.75
C ARG A 570 -5.48 -16.89 -4.97
N MET A 571 -6.23 -16.75 -3.90
CA MET A 571 -6.32 -15.52 -3.10
C MET A 571 -5.63 -15.60 -1.75
N ASN A 572 -5.46 -16.81 -1.20
CA ASN A 572 -4.96 -16.97 0.17
C ASN A 572 -3.43 -17.09 0.18
N PRO A 573 -2.67 -16.17 0.81
CA PRO A 573 -1.22 -16.30 0.96
C PRO A 573 -0.79 -17.61 1.63
N GLU A 574 -1.56 -18.13 2.59
CA GLU A 574 -1.26 -19.43 3.22
C GLU A 574 -1.34 -20.60 2.23
N TYR A 575 -2.25 -20.49 1.25
CA TYR A 575 -2.37 -21.45 0.17
C TYR A 575 -1.26 -21.28 -0.87
N CYS A 576 -0.83 -20.04 -1.18
CA CYS A 576 0.25 -19.78 -2.13
C CYS A 576 1.52 -20.58 -1.79
N VAL A 577 1.86 -20.68 -0.49
CA VAL A 577 3.06 -21.36 -0.03
C VAL A 577 3.00 -22.89 -0.19
N PHE A 578 1.84 -23.49 -0.48
CA PHE A 578 1.79 -24.93 -0.82
C PHE A 578 2.66 -25.22 -2.06
N CYS A 579 2.56 -24.34 -3.07
CA CYS A 579 3.26 -24.46 -4.34
C CYS A 579 4.51 -23.57 -4.41
N HIS A 580 4.53 -22.43 -3.74
CA HIS A 580 5.66 -21.51 -3.68
C HIS A 580 6.52 -21.79 -2.45
N ASN A 581 7.02 -23.03 -2.36
CA ASN A 581 7.79 -23.53 -1.23
C ASN A 581 9.30 -23.59 -1.54
N PRO A 582 10.18 -23.82 -0.54
CA PRO A 582 11.64 -23.71 -0.71
C PRO A 582 12.24 -24.62 -1.78
N ASN A 583 11.57 -25.72 -2.15
CA ASN A 583 12.07 -26.68 -3.14
C ASN A 583 11.56 -26.42 -4.57
N MET A 584 10.78 -25.35 -4.77
CA MET A 584 10.07 -25.13 -6.02
C MET A 584 10.79 -24.11 -6.90
N THR A 585 10.94 -24.46 -8.16
CA THR A 585 11.52 -23.63 -9.22
C THR A 585 10.56 -23.56 -10.40
N ASP A 586 10.85 -22.68 -11.35
CA ASP A 586 10.13 -22.63 -12.62
C ASP A 586 10.61 -23.66 -13.67
N GLU A 587 11.47 -24.61 -13.27
CA GLU A 587 12.08 -25.58 -14.18
C GLU A 587 11.06 -26.31 -15.06
N ALA A 588 9.96 -26.77 -14.47
CA ALA A 588 8.96 -27.59 -15.16
C ALA A 588 8.31 -26.90 -16.36
N VAL A 589 8.39 -25.56 -16.43
CA VAL A 589 7.78 -24.74 -17.48
C VAL A 589 8.78 -23.81 -18.18
N ARG A 590 10.02 -23.72 -17.69
CA ARG A 590 11.09 -22.93 -18.30
C ARG A 590 11.58 -23.61 -19.58
N PRO A 591 11.60 -22.90 -20.72
CA PRO A 591 12.18 -23.45 -21.94
C PRO A 591 13.67 -23.79 -21.76
N ALA A 592 14.12 -24.92 -22.32
CA ALA A 592 15.47 -25.45 -22.10
C ALA A 592 16.60 -24.51 -22.53
N ASN A 593 16.33 -23.55 -23.41
CA ASN A 593 17.29 -22.55 -23.89
C ASN A 593 17.36 -21.28 -23.03
N GLN A 594 16.63 -21.20 -21.91
CA GLN A 594 16.52 -20.00 -21.06
C GLN A 594 17.34 -20.10 -19.77
N GLY A 595 18.38 -20.95 -19.76
CA GLY A 595 19.35 -21.06 -18.67
C GLY A 595 18.84 -21.79 -17.42
N THR A 596 19.46 -21.50 -16.28
CA THR A 596 19.17 -22.14 -15.00
C THR A 596 17.78 -21.74 -14.49
N PRO A 597 17.00 -22.68 -13.93
CA PRO A 597 15.73 -22.38 -13.27
C PRO A 597 15.89 -21.36 -12.15
N VAL A 598 14.83 -20.58 -11.94
CA VAL A 598 14.75 -19.61 -10.85
C VAL A 598 13.85 -20.17 -9.76
N SER A 599 14.23 -20.00 -8.50
CA SER A 599 13.36 -20.36 -7.38
C SER A 599 12.11 -19.50 -7.38
N ILE A 600 10.96 -20.14 -7.15
CA ILE A 600 9.67 -19.50 -6.97
C ILE A 600 9.21 -19.60 -5.52
N GLU A 601 10.13 -19.80 -4.57
CA GLU A 601 9.81 -19.74 -3.15
C GLU A 601 9.15 -18.40 -2.81
N PHE A 602 8.08 -18.42 -2.02
CA PHE A 602 7.20 -17.28 -1.82
C PHE A 602 7.91 -16.03 -1.27
N ASP A 603 8.75 -16.16 -0.24
CA ASP A 603 9.44 -15.01 0.37
C ASP A 603 10.42 -14.36 -0.61
N TYR A 604 11.29 -15.15 -1.23
CA TYR A 604 12.25 -14.71 -2.23
C TYR A 604 11.56 -14.11 -3.46
N MET A 605 10.56 -14.79 -4.01
CA MET A 605 9.81 -14.34 -5.19
C MET A 605 9.10 -13.02 -4.92
N ILE A 606 8.38 -12.89 -3.81
CA ILE A 606 7.63 -11.67 -3.48
C ILE A 606 8.59 -10.50 -3.25
N HIS A 607 9.70 -10.70 -2.56
CA HIS A 607 10.73 -9.66 -2.40
C HIS A 607 11.33 -9.23 -3.74
N ARG A 608 11.68 -10.18 -4.62
CA ARG A 608 12.23 -9.86 -5.95
C ARG A 608 11.24 -9.15 -6.85
N ILE A 609 9.96 -9.55 -6.85
CA ILE A 609 8.90 -8.89 -7.63
C ILE A 609 8.77 -7.43 -7.19
N HIS A 610 8.69 -7.15 -5.89
CA HIS A 610 8.48 -5.79 -5.39
C HIS A 610 9.76 -4.96 -5.40
N LYS A 611 10.95 -5.58 -5.39
CA LYS A 611 12.21 -4.87 -5.63
C LYS A 611 12.30 -4.33 -7.07
N GLY A 612 11.76 -5.09 -8.03
CA GLY A 612 11.48 -4.61 -9.39
C GLY A 612 12.64 -3.88 -10.04
N GLU A 613 12.41 -2.65 -10.50
CA GLU A 613 13.41 -1.83 -11.19
C GLU A 613 14.61 -1.41 -10.34
N GLU A 614 14.48 -1.44 -9.01
CA GLU A 614 15.60 -1.15 -8.11
C GLU A 614 16.53 -2.36 -7.90
N GLY A 615 16.16 -3.53 -8.44
CA GLY A 615 16.99 -4.73 -8.38
C GLY A 615 18.24 -4.60 -9.24
N ALA A 616 19.37 -5.12 -8.75
CA ALA A 616 20.62 -5.15 -9.52
C ALA A 616 20.57 -6.12 -10.71
N ALA A 617 19.63 -7.07 -10.72
CA ALA A 617 19.45 -8.01 -11.82
C ALA A 617 17.95 -8.24 -12.14
N PRO A 618 17.61 -8.48 -13.42
CA PRO A 618 16.27 -8.86 -13.83
C PRO A 618 15.71 -10.05 -13.04
N PHE A 619 14.41 -10.01 -12.74
CA PHE A 619 13.69 -11.13 -12.14
C PHE A 619 12.68 -11.68 -13.14
N ILE A 620 13.05 -12.80 -13.77
CA ILE A 620 12.29 -13.43 -14.84
C ILE A 620 11.86 -14.83 -14.42
N VAL A 621 10.57 -15.09 -14.45
CA VAL A 621 9.95 -16.37 -14.08
C VAL A 621 9.10 -16.87 -15.25
N TYR A 622 9.17 -18.17 -15.52
CA TYR A 622 8.26 -18.82 -16.47
C TYR A 622 7.04 -19.40 -15.77
N GLY A 623 5.86 -19.06 -16.30
CA GLY A 623 4.57 -19.55 -15.84
C GLY A 623 4.05 -20.70 -16.68
N ASN A 624 2.81 -21.11 -16.40
CA ASN A 624 2.09 -22.14 -17.15
C ASN A 624 2.15 -21.88 -18.67
N GLN A 625 2.21 -22.94 -19.47
CA GLN A 625 2.41 -22.87 -20.94
C GLN A 625 3.69 -22.10 -21.35
N SER A 626 4.71 -22.12 -20.51
CA SER A 626 5.99 -21.42 -20.74
C SER A 626 5.82 -19.92 -20.98
N SER A 627 4.80 -19.30 -20.35
CA SER A 627 4.57 -17.86 -20.43
C SER A 627 5.69 -17.10 -19.71
N LEU A 628 6.26 -16.10 -20.37
CA LEU A 628 7.31 -15.25 -19.82
C LEU A 628 6.70 -14.19 -18.88
N HIS A 629 7.19 -14.12 -17.64
CA HIS A 629 6.89 -13.04 -16.71
C HIS A 629 8.19 -12.32 -16.33
N ASP A 630 8.31 -11.06 -16.76
CA ASP A 630 9.43 -10.19 -16.42
C ASP A 630 8.95 -9.11 -15.44
N TYR A 631 9.50 -9.14 -14.23
CA TYR A 631 9.17 -8.20 -13.15
C TYR A 631 10.17 -7.05 -13.01
N SER A 632 11.14 -6.94 -13.91
CA SER A 632 12.24 -5.97 -13.81
C SER A 632 11.81 -4.52 -14.00
N ALA A 633 10.58 -4.28 -14.49
CA ALA A 633 10.00 -2.96 -14.65
C ALA A 633 8.92 -2.64 -13.59
N VAL A 634 8.74 -3.50 -12.59
CA VAL A 634 7.83 -3.22 -11.48
C VAL A 634 8.37 -2.04 -10.67
N VAL A 635 7.54 -1.04 -10.45
CA VAL A 635 7.84 0.13 -9.62
C VAL A 635 7.06 0.00 -8.33
N TYR A 636 7.75 -0.02 -7.18
CA TYR A 636 7.09 -0.05 -5.88
C TYR A 636 6.77 1.38 -5.41
N PRO A 637 5.50 1.72 -5.13
CA PRO A 637 5.10 3.11 -4.85
C PRO A 637 5.45 3.61 -3.44
N GLY A 638 5.75 2.70 -2.51
CA GLY A 638 6.02 2.99 -1.10
C GLY A 638 7.49 2.81 -0.72
N ASN A 639 7.75 2.65 0.58
CA ASN A 639 9.09 2.34 1.07
C ASN A 639 9.24 0.84 1.34
N LEU A 640 10.03 0.13 0.53
CA LEU A 640 10.28 -1.31 0.67
C LEU A 640 10.91 -1.70 2.02
N ALA A 641 11.56 -0.77 2.73
CA ALA A 641 12.15 -1.03 4.04
C ALA A 641 11.11 -1.05 5.18
N LYS A 642 9.86 -0.62 4.94
CA LYS A 642 8.77 -0.70 5.92
C LYS A 642 8.11 -2.08 5.89
N CYS A 643 8.74 -3.03 6.57
CA CYS A 643 8.32 -4.43 6.57
C CYS A 643 6.85 -4.62 6.99
N GLU A 644 6.35 -3.78 7.90
CA GLU A 644 4.97 -3.78 8.41
C GLU A 644 3.89 -3.49 7.35
N LYS A 645 4.30 -3.12 6.13
CA LYS A 645 3.37 -3.03 4.99
C LYS A 645 2.87 -4.37 4.51
N CYS A 646 3.63 -5.44 4.74
CA CYS A 646 3.30 -6.80 4.30
C CYS A 646 3.28 -7.79 5.46
N HIS A 647 4.15 -7.59 6.46
CA HIS A 647 4.36 -8.54 7.53
C HIS A 647 3.47 -8.27 8.74
N VAL A 648 2.89 -9.35 9.27
CA VAL A 648 2.28 -9.33 10.60
C VAL A 648 3.35 -9.02 11.66
N ALA A 649 2.92 -8.44 12.79
CA ALA A 649 3.83 -7.96 13.82
C ALA A 649 4.88 -9.01 14.24
N GLY A 650 6.15 -8.62 14.17
CA GLY A 650 7.31 -9.45 14.55
C GLY A 650 7.71 -10.53 13.53
N ALA A 651 6.94 -10.76 12.47
CA ALA A 651 7.22 -11.84 11.51
C ALA A 651 8.40 -11.55 10.57
N SER A 652 8.79 -10.28 10.42
CA SER A 652 9.98 -9.86 9.66
C SER A 652 11.28 -9.91 10.48
N LEU A 653 11.21 -10.16 11.79
CA LEU A 653 12.35 -10.09 12.68
C LEU A 653 13.12 -11.41 12.74
N LEU A 654 14.39 -11.33 13.13
CA LEU A 654 15.24 -12.48 13.39
C LEU A 654 15.21 -12.90 14.87
N PRO A 655 15.32 -14.21 15.19
CA PRO A 655 15.52 -15.34 14.27
C PRO A 655 14.26 -15.75 13.48
N LEU A 656 14.45 -16.22 12.24
CA LEU A 656 13.34 -16.73 11.43
C LEU A 656 12.78 -18.03 12.00
N LYS A 657 11.46 -18.22 11.84
CA LYS A 657 10.78 -19.51 12.05
C LYS A 657 10.83 -20.43 10.82
N LYS A 658 11.45 -19.98 9.72
CA LYS A 658 11.73 -20.77 8.51
C LYS A 658 12.84 -21.77 8.82
N VAL A 659 12.66 -23.01 8.37
CA VAL A 659 13.58 -24.11 8.67
C VAL A 659 14.24 -24.70 7.43
N LEU A 660 13.55 -24.70 6.28
CA LEU A 660 14.10 -25.26 5.05
C LEU A 660 14.87 -24.22 4.24
N PRO A 661 16.04 -24.58 3.68
CA PRO A 661 16.76 -23.73 2.76
C PRO A 661 16.07 -23.67 1.40
N LEU A 662 16.23 -22.56 0.70
CA LEU A 662 15.84 -22.42 -0.70
C LEU A 662 16.75 -23.32 -1.54
N THR A 663 16.15 -24.22 -2.31
CA THR A 663 16.86 -25.20 -3.13
C THR A 663 16.49 -25.05 -4.60
N VAL A 664 17.48 -24.80 -5.46
CA VAL A 664 17.31 -24.77 -6.91
C VAL A 664 17.69 -26.13 -7.48
N MET A 665 16.71 -26.81 -8.09
CA MET A 665 16.91 -28.06 -8.81
C MET A 665 17.01 -27.80 -10.32
N GLN A 666 17.83 -28.60 -11.00
CA GLN A 666 17.85 -28.70 -12.45
C GLN A 666 18.15 -30.15 -12.88
N LYS A 667 17.27 -30.73 -13.70
CA LYS A 667 17.35 -32.10 -14.25
C LYS A 667 17.54 -33.16 -13.16
N GLY A 668 16.87 -32.96 -12.01
CA GLY A 668 16.96 -33.86 -10.86
C GLY A 668 18.21 -33.69 -10.00
N ALA A 669 19.10 -32.75 -10.32
CA ALA A 669 20.28 -32.42 -9.51
C ALA A 669 20.09 -31.09 -8.77
N VAL A 670 20.67 -30.99 -7.57
CA VAL A 670 20.75 -29.73 -6.82
C VAL A 670 21.78 -28.83 -7.49
N VAL A 671 21.35 -27.65 -7.94
CA VAL A 671 22.23 -26.62 -8.52
C VAL A 671 22.74 -25.69 -7.43
N SER A 672 21.85 -25.28 -6.52
CA SER A 672 22.24 -24.42 -5.40
C SER A 672 21.33 -24.62 -4.18
N VAL A 673 21.90 -24.38 -3.01
CA VAL A 673 21.19 -24.37 -1.72
C VAL A 673 21.53 -23.05 -1.04
N THR A 674 20.50 -22.28 -0.69
CA THR A 674 20.63 -20.98 -0.03
C THR A 674 19.94 -21.06 1.31
N GLN A 675 20.68 -20.75 2.39
CA GLN A 675 20.16 -20.88 3.75
C GLN A 675 18.99 -19.91 4.02
N PRO A 676 18.10 -20.21 4.99
CA PRO A 676 16.84 -19.50 5.18
C PRO A 676 16.95 -17.97 5.30
N VAL A 677 17.87 -17.45 6.12
CA VAL A 677 18.01 -15.99 6.32
C VAL A 677 18.60 -15.35 5.07
N THR A 678 19.63 -15.97 4.50
CA THR A 678 20.30 -15.58 3.25
C THR A 678 19.29 -15.44 2.13
N ALA A 679 18.43 -16.45 1.91
CA ALA A 679 17.44 -16.48 0.84
C ALA A 679 16.47 -15.29 0.91
N VAL A 680 16.02 -14.94 2.11
CA VAL A 680 15.13 -13.78 2.33
C VAL A 680 15.86 -12.47 2.05
N CYS A 681 17.09 -12.31 2.57
CA CYS A 681 17.87 -11.08 2.46
C CYS A 681 18.30 -10.80 1.01
N VAL A 682 18.78 -11.81 0.27
CA VAL A 682 19.18 -11.64 -1.14
C VAL A 682 18.00 -11.38 -2.08
N GLY A 683 16.77 -11.58 -1.60
CA GLY A 683 15.55 -11.16 -2.30
C GLY A 683 15.46 -9.64 -2.52
N CYS A 684 16.13 -8.84 -1.68
CA CYS A 684 16.21 -7.38 -1.85
C CYS A 684 17.65 -6.86 -1.92
N HIS A 685 18.58 -7.47 -1.19
CA HIS A 685 19.99 -7.09 -1.12
C HIS A 685 20.81 -7.88 -2.14
N ASP A 686 20.69 -7.53 -3.41
CA ASP A 686 21.26 -8.28 -4.52
C ASP A 686 22.52 -7.65 -5.16
N SER A 687 23.03 -6.55 -4.58
CA SER A 687 24.29 -5.94 -4.99
C SER A 687 25.49 -6.85 -4.71
N ALA A 688 26.59 -6.67 -5.45
CA ALA A 688 27.80 -7.46 -5.28
C ALA A 688 28.39 -7.34 -3.85
N ALA A 689 28.41 -6.13 -3.29
CA ALA A 689 28.90 -5.88 -1.93
C ALA A 689 28.02 -6.56 -0.88
N ALA A 690 26.68 -6.49 -1.03
CA ALA A 690 25.77 -7.15 -0.10
C ALA A 690 25.90 -8.68 -0.16
N LYS A 691 25.97 -9.25 -1.37
CA LYS A 691 26.21 -10.69 -1.55
C LYS A 691 27.54 -11.14 -0.94
N GLY A 692 28.59 -10.33 -1.05
CA GLY A 692 29.88 -10.55 -0.39
C GLY A 692 29.75 -10.58 1.13
N HIS A 693 29.11 -9.56 1.72
CA HIS A 693 28.84 -9.50 3.16
C HIS A 693 28.04 -10.71 3.67
N ILE A 694 26.99 -11.10 2.96
CA ILE A 694 26.14 -12.24 3.35
C ILE A 694 26.94 -13.54 3.30
N THR A 695 27.76 -13.72 2.26
CA THR A 695 28.66 -14.88 2.14
C THR A 695 29.65 -14.95 3.30
N LEU A 696 30.24 -13.82 3.70
CA LEU A 696 31.18 -13.77 4.83
C LEU A 696 30.53 -14.15 6.18
N ASN A 697 29.22 -13.97 6.32
CA ASN A 697 28.45 -14.29 7.52
C ASN A 697 27.69 -15.63 7.42
N THR A 698 28.01 -16.43 6.40
CA THR A 698 27.41 -17.75 6.17
C THR A 698 28.50 -18.79 5.97
N ALA A 699 28.70 -19.65 6.98
CA ALA A 699 29.69 -20.71 6.95
C ALA A 699 29.00 -22.06 6.76
N GLY A 700 29.00 -22.58 5.53
CA GLY A 700 28.28 -23.80 5.19
C GLY A 700 26.77 -23.63 5.37
N THR A 701 26.19 -24.36 6.33
CA THR A 701 24.77 -24.24 6.71
C THR A 701 24.52 -23.29 7.89
N THR A 702 25.57 -22.71 8.47
CA THR A 702 25.46 -21.86 9.66
C THR A 702 25.40 -20.39 9.27
N GLU A 703 24.31 -19.72 9.66
CA GLU A 703 24.09 -18.28 9.44
C GLU A 703 24.33 -17.51 10.75
N THR A 704 25.25 -16.55 10.76
CA THR A 704 25.54 -15.71 11.94
C THR A 704 24.82 -14.37 11.94
N CYS A 705 23.86 -14.18 11.01
CA CYS A 705 23.13 -12.92 10.82
C CYS A 705 22.47 -12.42 12.12
N VAL A 706 21.97 -13.33 12.96
CA VAL A 706 21.29 -13.03 14.23
C VAL A 706 22.18 -12.30 15.23
N VAL A 707 23.51 -12.39 15.10
CA VAL A 707 24.45 -11.68 15.99
C VAL A 707 24.31 -10.16 15.84
N CYS A 708 24.06 -9.69 14.62
CA CYS A 708 24.03 -8.27 14.28
C CYS A 708 22.64 -7.75 13.91
N HIS A 709 21.75 -8.63 13.40
CA HIS A 709 20.45 -8.26 12.83
C HIS A 709 19.24 -8.73 13.65
N ALA A 710 19.44 -9.43 14.77
CA ALA A 710 18.35 -9.71 15.71
C ALA A 710 17.83 -8.43 16.38
N GLU A 711 16.62 -8.48 16.91
CA GLU A 711 16.02 -7.34 17.61
C GLU A 711 16.91 -6.86 18.77
N GLY A 712 17.04 -5.54 18.92
CA GLY A 712 17.92 -4.91 19.92
C GLY A 712 19.40 -4.82 19.52
N ARG A 713 19.82 -5.38 18.39
CA ARG A 713 21.18 -5.24 17.85
C ARG A 713 21.33 -3.96 17.02
N GLU A 714 22.58 -3.60 16.68
CA GLU A 714 22.88 -2.38 15.92
C GLU A 714 22.18 -2.37 14.56
N GLY A 715 22.28 -3.48 13.81
CA GLY A 715 21.65 -3.67 12.51
C GLY A 715 20.29 -4.37 12.56
N ALA A 716 19.57 -4.31 13.68
CA ALA A 716 18.25 -4.95 13.81
C ALA A 716 17.33 -4.60 12.64
N VAL A 717 16.58 -5.59 12.12
CA VAL A 717 15.66 -5.38 10.99
C VAL A 717 14.63 -4.27 11.28
N SER A 718 14.18 -4.13 12.53
CA SER A 718 13.24 -3.07 12.96
C SER A 718 13.79 -1.64 12.88
N LYS A 719 15.10 -1.48 12.61
CA LYS A 719 15.75 -0.18 12.39
C LYS A 719 15.83 0.19 10.91
N HIS A 720 15.50 -0.73 10.00
CA HIS A 720 15.42 -0.42 8.58
C HIS A 720 14.23 0.51 8.32
N GLY A 721 14.41 1.51 7.45
CA GLY A 721 13.32 2.38 6.99
C GLY A 721 12.79 3.41 8.00
N LYS A 722 13.49 3.63 9.11
CA LYS A 722 13.19 4.69 10.09
C LYS A 722 13.82 6.03 9.71
#